data_AF-A0A6H9L4W3-F1
#
_entry.id   AF-A0A6H9L4W3-F1
#
_cell.length_a   1.000
_cell.length_b   1.000
_cell.length_c   1.000
_cell.angle_alpha   90.00
_cell.angle_beta   90.00
_cell.angle_gamma   90.00
#
_symmetry.space_group_name_H-M   'P 1'
#
loop_
_entity.id
_entity.type
_entity.pdbx_description
1 polymer ?
#
loop_
_entity_poly.entity_id
_entity_poly.type
_entity_poly.pdbx_seq_one_letter_code
_entity_poly.pdbx_strand_id
1 'polypeptide(L)'
;MTSKESKSFVQSTIEYFWDVNDLEKRTHQLRKKIKNIFEHESLNYESLRDLAVLMIFYGTPLDISEIVGMKVSNLEKVEMGRFKLNLKSDDGRKERTFVLSTEVSNAIEKMIQVAEIPEYAHLFVNQNENPLSHPELFRIVQNYSNEKLLRQVGADSRLTVRDQYMVLPTPARLQANPNYSGKDVTIAFLDSGFYPHPDLVQPTNRILKYIDLTGRNVPLEEPNLDAWHGTMTTVCCAGNGYSSNGLYSGIAKNANLVLLAVGEDGGIDRDNILKGIRWVISNREKYNIKVLNISLGSGLEISFRSSPIDEAAELAIQAGIVVVAAAGNDPFRPSVPPANSPNVITVGGFNDKNVPFETNYSAYHSQFGKTIDGLTKPEITAPGTLIAAPILPKTPLFDKARVLFYLKSIPDSDLKQEIKKLTKVLELEKEEIPKIPQELRKLIDSLIQRNKLISPTFQHVDGTSFGAPVVCSVVAQMVEANPNLPPDLIREVLISTAVSIPHIPRERQGYGTINAMEAVESVERDEFLHFVTQKDFPKVEGNQVTFHFDGGEDWEKVSVAGDFNKWDSKANPLTKINGNWEAKVEVKFPGQYRYKFVLNNHFWIEDQKNNDAEPDSFGGMNSVFEINEYSYSEESFNEIFKILHVDKNENLRENALSALDFNFRWQSSARSSQVFNYFQKCMENVLAKLDSEPPKKGLEIIQLYNCGTILRTKDFCIGIDIVTTRHVWGVNWKISEKIASKLTDKLDLLLVTQRLPDHLDIDIIHQMLRRDKDVVVPQEDKDLISSECQGIMPSGNLNFKFGKTNLKINASRALHSFDGGRKITQRNYELKFNRKKILFLADHDYTKFLDSGGKVDILFAKIGELNLDFTPIEAREILLKKVQPKLLIPTHIAELGHPVESGQGSYDKVADSLRGCEINYKMLSWSESLFI
;
A
#
# COMPACT_ATOMS: atom_id res chain seq x y z
N MET A 1 2.20 27.87 -37.82
CA MET A 1 3.47 28.05 -38.55
C MET A 1 4.07 29.38 -38.14
N THR A 2 5.25 29.51 -37.54
CA THR A 2 6.29 28.57 -37.08
C THR A 2 6.73 29.03 -35.67
N SER A 3 6.51 28.31 -34.57
CA SER A 3 7.02 26.99 -34.13
C SER A 3 8.55 26.91 -34.16
N LYS A 4 9.16 26.59 -33.00
CA LYS A 4 10.51 26.03 -32.76
C LYS A 4 11.58 26.86 -32.02
N GLU A 5 11.51 28.19 -31.88
CA GLU A 5 12.60 28.96 -31.22
C GLU A 5 12.26 29.66 -29.88
N SER A 6 11.03 30.10 -29.58
CA SER A 6 10.77 30.76 -28.26
C SER A 6 10.60 29.79 -27.09
N LYS A 7 10.41 28.50 -27.38
CA LYS A 7 10.67 27.43 -26.40
C LYS A 7 12.12 27.46 -25.88
N SER A 8 13.09 28.05 -26.61
CA SER A 8 14.48 28.22 -26.17
C SER A 8 14.72 29.40 -25.23
N PHE A 9 13.90 30.47 -25.25
CA PHE A 9 14.14 31.65 -24.41
C PHE A 9 13.68 31.45 -22.95
N VAL A 10 12.52 30.82 -22.76
CA VAL A 10 11.99 30.55 -21.42
C VAL A 10 12.88 29.54 -20.70
N GLN A 11 13.43 28.57 -21.44
CA GLN A 11 14.41 27.59 -20.95
C GLN A 11 15.72 28.26 -20.47
N SER A 12 16.20 29.32 -21.13
CA SER A 12 17.42 30.04 -20.68
C SER A 12 17.25 30.94 -19.46
N THR A 13 16.02 31.35 -19.09
CA THR A 13 15.84 32.30 -17.97
C THR A 13 15.66 31.58 -16.64
N ILE A 14 15.09 30.38 -16.67
CA ILE A 14 15.01 29.49 -15.50
C ILE A 14 16.43 29.04 -15.11
N GLU A 15 17.33 28.88 -16.09
CA GLU A 15 18.73 28.47 -15.90
C GLU A 15 19.70 29.53 -15.32
N TYR A 16 19.28 30.77 -15.01
CA TYR A 16 20.10 31.70 -14.19
C TYR A 16 19.64 31.73 -12.72
N PHE A 17 19.37 30.52 -12.23
CA PHE A 17 19.36 30.06 -10.85
C PHE A 17 20.16 30.90 -9.85
N TRP A 18 19.70 30.87 -8.61
CA TRP A 18 20.52 30.47 -7.46
C TRP A 18 21.98 30.11 -7.84
N ASP A 19 23.02 30.79 -7.37
CA ASP A 19 23.42 30.81 -5.97
C ASP A 19 24.45 31.93 -5.72
N VAL A 20 24.77 32.16 -4.46
CA VAL A 20 25.51 33.26 -3.85
C VAL A 20 26.94 33.37 -4.38
N ASN A 21 27.19 34.37 -5.23
CA ASN A 21 28.24 35.39 -5.06
C ASN A 21 28.14 36.42 -6.19
N ASP A 22 27.99 37.68 -5.81
CA ASP A 22 28.04 38.91 -6.63
C ASP A 22 26.68 39.52 -7.10
N LEU A 23 26.17 40.43 -6.26
CA LEU A 23 24.90 41.15 -6.36
C LEU A 23 24.87 42.19 -7.50
N GLU A 24 26.02 42.70 -7.96
CA GLU A 24 26.11 43.82 -8.90
C GLU A 24 25.82 43.44 -10.36
N LYS A 25 26.13 42.21 -10.78
CA LYS A 25 25.87 41.75 -12.16
C LYS A 25 24.38 41.52 -12.45
N ARG A 26 23.58 41.16 -11.45
CA ARG A 26 22.14 40.85 -11.60
C ARG A 26 21.28 42.11 -11.73
N THR A 27 21.65 43.21 -11.08
CA THR A 27 20.98 44.52 -11.23
C THR A 27 21.07 45.05 -12.67
N HIS A 28 22.09 44.64 -13.43
CA HIS A 28 22.31 45.09 -14.81
C HIS A 28 21.45 44.35 -15.85
N GLN A 29 21.19 43.05 -15.70
CA GLN A 29 20.34 42.28 -16.63
C GLN A 29 18.84 42.53 -16.40
N LEU A 30 18.41 42.72 -15.14
CA LEU A 30 17.04 43.08 -14.79
C LEU A 30 16.63 44.45 -15.38
N ARG A 31 17.57 45.42 -15.35
CA ARG A 31 17.41 46.74 -15.99
C ARG A 31 17.23 46.67 -17.52
N LYS A 32 17.75 45.62 -18.18
CA LYS A 32 17.68 45.47 -19.64
C LYS A 32 16.40 44.78 -20.12
N LYS A 33 15.81 43.87 -19.32
CA LYS A 33 14.52 43.21 -19.62
C LYS A 33 13.30 44.07 -19.26
N ILE A 34 13.35 44.83 -18.16
CA ILE A 34 12.32 45.84 -17.83
C ILE A 34 12.20 46.87 -18.97
N LYS A 35 13.32 47.21 -19.62
CA LYS A 35 13.36 48.12 -20.77
C LYS A 35 12.61 47.58 -22.00
N ASN A 36 12.64 46.27 -22.27
CA ASN A 36 11.93 45.69 -23.41
C ASN A 36 10.41 45.57 -23.20
N ILE A 37 9.96 45.38 -21.95
CA ILE A 37 8.53 45.35 -21.61
C ILE A 37 7.90 46.73 -21.78
N PHE A 38 8.67 47.80 -21.56
CA PHE A 38 8.24 49.18 -21.80
C PHE A 38 8.14 49.57 -23.27
N GLU A 39 8.72 48.81 -24.20
CA GLU A 39 8.85 49.25 -25.61
C GLU A 39 7.78 48.67 -26.56
N HIS A 40 6.95 47.69 -26.14
CA HIS A 40 6.13 46.95 -27.12
C HIS A 40 4.65 46.62 -26.88
N GLU A 41 3.98 46.89 -25.74
CA GLU A 41 2.50 46.98 -25.68
C GLU A 41 1.96 47.43 -24.30
N SER A 42 0.82 48.12 -24.30
CA SER A 42 0.30 49.07 -23.30
C SER A 42 -0.25 48.47 -21.99
N LEU A 43 0.21 48.99 -20.84
CA LEU A 43 -0.27 48.74 -19.46
C LEU A 43 -1.56 49.52 -19.12
N ASN A 44 -2.44 48.99 -18.24
CA ASN A 44 -3.67 49.67 -17.76
C ASN A 44 -3.70 49.96 -16.22
N TYR A 45 -4.70 50.71 -15.77
CA TYR A 45 -4.67 51.66 -14.62
C TYR A 45 -4.47 51.10 -13.23
N GLU A 46 -5.11 49.96 -12.94
CA GLU A 46 -5.22 49.46 -11.57
C GLU A 46 -3.93 48.77 -11.12
N SER A 47 -3.18 48.15 -12.04
CA SER A 47 -1.88 47.54 -11.75
C SER A 47 -0.79 48.57 -11.39
N LEU A 48 -0.94 49.82 -11.80
CA LEU A 48 -0.01 50.91 -11.45
C LEU A 48 -0.42 51.66 -10.18
N ARG A 49 -1.73 51.79 -9.91
CA ARG A 49 -2.23 52.40 -8.68
C ARG A 49 -1.85 51.59 -7.44
N ASP A 50 -2.05 50.27 -7.47
CA ASP A 50 -1.86 49.42 -6.28
C ASP A 50 -0.36 49.14 -6.01
N LEU A 51 0.48 49.10 -7.06
CA LEU A 51 1.94 49.04 -6.90
C LEU A 51 2.52 50.34 -6.33
N ALA A 52 2.04 51.51 -6.76
CA ALA A 52 2.51 52.79 -6.23
C ALA A 52 2.18 52.98 -4.75
N VAL A 53 0.98 52.54 -4.31
CA VAL A 53 0.57 52.56 -2.89
C VAL A 53 1.42 51.61 -2.05
N LEU A 54 1.70 50.39 -2.54
CA LEU A 54 2.63 49.45 -1.89
C LEU A 54 4.07 50.00 -1.84
N MET A 55 4.56 50.63 -2.91
CA MET A 55 5.95 51.14 -2.96
C MET A 55 6.19 52.37 -2.08
N ILE A 56 5.20 53.26 -1.92
CA ILE A 56 5.23 54.38 -0.98
C ILE A 56 5.31 53.88 0.47
N PHE A 57 4.61 52.79 0.78
CA PHE A 57 4.53 52.22 2.13
C PHE A 57 5.83 51.52 2.58
N TYR A 58 6.62 50.96 1.64
CA TYR A 58 7.83 50.18 1.94
C TYR A 58 9.17 50.92 1.76
N GLY A 59 9.17 52.19 1.32
CA GLY A 59 10.40 52.90 0.94
C GLY A 59 10.72 54.22 1.65
N THR A 60 9.88 54.71 2.57
CA THR A 60 10.11 55.98 3.29
C THR A 60 9.71 55.84 4.76
N PRO A 61 10.52 56.30 5.74
CA PRO A 61 10.20 56.16 7.16
C PRO A 61 9.06 57.12 7.52
N LEU A 62 7.84 56.59 7.59
CA LEU A 62 6.64 57.32 7.99
C LEU A 62 6.09 56.72 9.28
N ASP A 63 5.86 57.57 10.28
CA ASP A 63 5.16 57.16 11.49
C ASP A 63 3.66 57.08 11.19
N ILE A 64 3.12 55.86 11.23
CA ILE A 64 1.74 55.54 10.86
C ILE A 64 0.74 56.33 11.70
N SER A 65 1.08 56.67 12.95
CA SER A 65 0.20 57.43 13.84
C SER A 65 -0.12 58.84 13.34
N GLU A 66 0.71 59.41 12.47
CA GLU A 66 0.54 60.76 11.93
C GLU A 66 -0.39 60.85 10.72
N ILE A 67 -0.70 59.72 10.07
CA ILE A 67 -1.41 59.65 8.78
C ILE A 67 -2.72 58.83 8.85
N VAL A 68 -3.05 58.25 10.00
CA VAL A 68 -4.31 57.51 10.22
C VAL A 68 -5.51 58.44 9.98
N GLY A 69 -6.41 58.02 9.07
CA GLY A 69 -7.62 58.77 8.71
C GLY A 69 -7.38 59.91 7.70
N MET A 70 -6.21 59.93 7.05
CA MET A 70 -5.89 60.87 5.98
C MET A 70 -5.84 60.14 4.63
N LYS A 71 -6.35 60.77 3.59
CA LYS A 71 -6.35 60.28 2.22
C LYS A 71 -5.32 61.00 1.38
N VAL A 72 -4.81 60.34 0.35
CA VAL A 72 -3.97 60.99 -0.65
C VAL A 72 -4.78 62.06 -1.35
N SER A 73 -4.40 63.31 -1.14
CA SER A 73 -5.05 64.46 -1.78
C SER A 73 -4.33 64.85 -3.07
N ASN A 74 -3.00 64.72 -3.14
CA ASN A 74 -2.23 65.01 -4.34
C ASN A 74 -0.85 64.31 -4.35
N LEU A 75 -0.26 64.13 -5.53
CA LEU A 75 1.11 63.67 -5.72
C LEU A 75 1.80 64.56 -6.77
N GLU A 76 2.73 65.41 -6.34
CA GLU A 76 3.32 66.47 -7.15
C GLU A 76 4.81 66.24 -7.36
N LYS A 77 5.34 66.49 -8.56
CA LYS A 77 6.78 66.40 -8.81
C LYS A 77 7.49 67.68 -8.34
N VAL A 78 8.57 67.54 -7.58
CA VAL A 78 9.35 68.63 -6.98
C VAL A 78 10.82 68.62 -7.43
N GLU A 79 11.57 69.68 -7.10
CA GLU A 79 12.96 69.87 -7.55
C GLU A 79 13.87 68.65 -7.25
N MET A 80 14.82 68.40 -8.16
CA MET A 80 15.67 67.21 -8.23
C MET A 80 14.95 65.90 -8.63
N GLY A 81 13.75 65.98 -9.20
CA GLY A 81 13.07 64.81 -9.80
C GLY A 81 12.42 63.89 -8.78
N ARG A 82 12.15 64.40 -7.57
CA ARG A 82 11.44 63.64 -6.53
C ARG A 82 9.95 63.95 -6.54
N PHE A 83 9.12 63.05 -6.06
CA PHE A 83 7.67 63.27 -5.90
C PHE A 83 7.35 63.66 -4.46
N LYS A 84 6.33 64.49 -4.29
CA LYS A 84 5.83 65.04 -3.04
C LYS A 84 4.38 64.60 -2.89
N LEU A 85 4.14 63.75 -1.91
CA LEU A 85 2.85 63.17 -1.57
C LEU A 85 2.15 64.06 -0.54
N ASN A 86 0.97 64.57 -0.88
CA ASN A 86 0.10 65.33 0.00
C ASN A 86 -1.04 64.42 0.48
N LEU A 87 -1.25 64.41 1.80
CA LEU A 87 -2.30 63.68 2.48
C LEU A 87 -3.20 64.67 3.22
N LYS A 88 -4.51 64.45 3.21
CA LYS A 88 -5.49 65.31 3.88
C LYS A 88 -6.51 64.48 4.64
N SER A 89 -6.89 64.91 5.83
CA SER A 89 -7.96 64.25 6.59
C SER A 89 -9.31 64.40 5.89
N ASP A 90 -10.23 63.48 6.17
CA ASP A 90 -11.58 63.50 5.57
C ASP A 90 -12.38 64.78 5.86
N ASP A 91 -12.08 65.50 6.95
CA ASP A 91 -12.68 66.79 7.30
C ASP A 91 -11.92 68.01 6.74
N GLY A 92 -10.83 67.78 6.00
CA GLY A 92 -10.00 68.80 5.36
C GLY A 92 -9.12 69.63 6.30
N ARG A 93 -9.19 69.42 7.62
CA ARG A 93 -8.55 70.27 8.65
C ARG A 93 -7.10 69.93 8.92
N LYS A 94 -6.65 68.71 8.60
CA LYS A 94 -5.26 68.28 8.72
C LYS A 94 -4.70 67.97 7.35
N GLU A 95 -3.49 68.48 7.09
CA GLU A 95 -2.74 68.23 5.87
C GLU A 95 -1.30 67.87 6.24
N ARG A 96 -0.77 66.85 5.57
CA ARG A 96 0.57 66.30 5.78
C ARG A 96 1.20 66.02 4.44
N THR A 97 2.48 66.30 4.34
CA THR A 97 3.17 66.31 3.06
C THR A 97 4.52 65.68 3.19
N PHE A 98 4.81 64.72 2.32
CA PHE A 98 6.02 63.92 2.35
C PHE A 98 6.72 63.98 1.01
N VAL A 99 8.01 64.35 1.03
CA VAL A 99 8.85 64.26 -0.16
C VAL A 99 9.41 62.84 -0.20
N LEU A 100 8.99 62.09 -1.20
CA LEU A 100 9.37 60.70 -1.40
C LEU A 100 10.86 60.61 -1.73
N SER A 101 11.48 59.50 -1.34
CA SER A 101 12.89 59.24 -1.64
C SER A 101 13.14 59.21 -3.16
N THR A 102 14.38 59.43 -3.61
CA THR A 102 14.68 59.41 -5.05
C THR A 102 14.36 58.06 -5.66
N GLU A 103 14.64 56.96 -4.97
CA GLU A 103 14.35 55.62 -5.47
C GLU A 103 12.86 55.41 -5.70
N VAL A 104 12.01 55.79 -4.74
CA VAL A 104 10.55 55.66 -4.84
C VAL A 104 9.99 56.64 -5.88
N SER A 105 10.51 57.86 -5.90
CA SER A 105 10.11 58.89 -6.86
C SER A 105 10.45 58.51 -8.30
N ASN A 106 11.65 57.97 -8.54
CA ASN A 106 12.07 57.52 -9.86
C ASN A 106 11.27 56.29 -10.33
N ALA A 107 10.85 55.44 -9.39
CA ALA A 107 9.97 54.31 -9.69
C ALA A 107 8.56 54.78 -10.08
N ILE A 108 8.00 55.74 -9.34
CA ILE A 108 6.72 56.38 -9.65
C ILE A 108 6.80 57.16 -10.98
N GLU A 109 7.90 57.87 -11.25
CA GLU A 109 8.09 58.60 -12.51
C GLU A 109 8.09 57.69 -13.72
N LYS A 110 8.80 56.56 -13.60
CA LYS A 110 8.84 55.53 -14.63
C LYS A 110 7.49 54.84 -14.80
N MET A 111 6.73 54.67 -13.73
CA MET A 111 5.37 54.12 -13.79
C MET A 111 4.39 55.08 -14.49
N ILE A 112 4.43 56.37 -14.16
CA ILE A 112 3.54 57.38 -14.76
C ILE A 112 3.86 57.61 -16.23
N GLN A 113 5.14 57.65 -16.60
CA GLN A 113 5.56 57.83 -18.00
C GLN A 113 5.19 56.66 -18.92
N VAL A 114 5.00 55.48 -18.35
CA VAL A 114 4.74 54.27 -19.14
C VAL A 114 3.25 54.06 -19.40
N ALA A 115 2.39 54.69 -18.60
CA ALA A 115 1.07 54.13 -18.41
C ALA A 115 -0.12 54.90 -18.98
N GLU A 116 -0.08 56.20 -19.24
CA GLU A 116 -1.19 56.97 -19.86
C GLU A 116 -2.65 56.49 -19.58
N ILE A 117 -3.10 56.35 -18.31
CA ILE A 117 -4.46 55.83 -18.05
C ILE A 117 -5.52 56.86 -17.67
N PRO A 118 -6.77 56.64 -18.13
CA PRO A 118 -8.00 56.94 -17.40
C PRO A 118 -8.91 55.70 -17.11
N GLU A 119 -9.37 55.65 -15.84
CA GLU A 119 -10.58 55.05 -15.21
C GLU A 119 -10.80 53.53 -14.99
N TYR A 120 -11.48 53.23 -13.87
CA TYR A 120 -11.39 52.06 -12.96
C TYR A 120 -12.63 51.13 -13.04
N ALA A 121 -12.45 49.81 -12.82
CA ALA A 121 -13.45 48.72 -12.61
C ALA A 121 -13.44 47.49 -13.58
N HIS A 122 -12.42 47.28 -14.44
CA HIS A 122 -12.44 46.20 -15.47
C HIS A 122 -11.23 45.24 -15.44
N LEU A 123 -10.44 45.22 -14.36
CA LEU A 123 -8.98 45.17 -14.48
C LEU A 123 -8.27 43.85 -14.15
N PHE A 124 -9.02 42.77 -13.96
CA PHE A 124 -8.43 41.43 -13.91
C PHE A 124 -9.27 40.48 -14.74
N VAL A 125 -8.79 40.19 -15.95
CA VAL A 125 -9.43 39.29 -16.91
C VAL A 125 -8.45 38.21 -17.35
N ASN A 126 -8.94 37.02 -17.69
CA ASN A 126 -8.10 35.99 -18.30
C ASN A 126 -7.76 36.34 -19.76
N GLN A 127 -7.04 35.45 -20.44
CA GLN A 127 -6.57 35.64 -21.82
C GLN A 127 -7.70 35.86 -22.85
N ASN A 128 -8.97 35.65 -22.45
CA ASN A 128 -10.18 35.86 -23.26
C ASN A 128 -11.03 37.05 -22.77
N GLU A 129 -10.46 38.00 -22.03
CA GLU A 129 -11.12 39.23 -21.54
C GLU A 129 -12.31 39.01 -20.56
N ASN A 130 -12.45 37.81 -20.00
CA ASN A 130 -13.44 37.53 -18.94
C ASN A 130 -12.84 37.78 -17.56
N PRO A 131 -13.59 38.34 -16.59
CA PRO A 131 -13.09 38.57 -15.23
C PRO A 131 -12.45 37.32 -14.61
N LEU A 132 -11.25 37.47 -14.03
CA LEU A 132 -10.57 36.40 -13.29
C LEU A 132 -11.44 35.97 -12.12
N SER A 133 -11.60 34.66 -11.98
CA SER A 133 -12.36 34.03 -10.91
C SER A 133 -11.59 34.08 -9.58
N HIS A 134 -12.31 34.00 -8.45
CA HIS A 134 -11.69 33.97 -7.11
C HIS A 134 -10.58 32.91 -6.94
N PRO A 135 -10.67 31.70 -7.54
CA PRO A 135 -9.58 30.72 -7.54
C PRO A 135 -8.32 31.13 -8.32
N GLU A 136 -8.45 31.90 -9.40
CA GLU A 136 -7.32 32.42 -10.18
C GLU A 136 -6.59 33.52 -9.42
N LEU A 137 -7.35 34.42 -8.77
CA LEU A 137 -6.81 35.40 -7.84
C LEU A 137 -6.09 34.72 -6.66
N PHE A 138 -6.65 33.63 -6.16
CA PHE A 138 -6.07 32.87 -5.05
C PHE A 138 -4.75 32.17 -5.42
N ARG A 139 -4.62 31.63 -6.64
CA ARG A 139 -3.37 31.03 -7.16
C ARG A 139 -2.23 32.03 -7.31
N ILE A 140 -2.55 33.28 -7.64
CA ILE A 140 -1.57 34.37 -7.68
C ILE A 140 -1.02 34.65 -6.26
N VAL A 141 -1.88 34.59 -5.23
CA VAL A 141 -1.47 34.76 -3.82
C VAL A 141 -0.60 33.58 -3.34
N GLN A 142 -0.79 32.36 -3.88
CA GLN A 142 0.01 31.20 -3.52
C GLN A 142 1.42 31.17 -4.15
N ASN A 143 1.57 31.64 -5.39
CA ASN A 143 2.86 31.62 -6.10
C ASN A 143 3.89 32.63 -5.55
N TYR A 144 3.47 33.55 -4.67
CA TYR A 144 4.35 34.51 -4.00
C TYR A 144 4.30 34.32 -2.47
N SER A 145 4.47 33.06 -2.03
CA SER A 145 4.37 32.70 -0.61
C SER A 145 5.43 33.39 0.26
N ASN A 146 4.95 33.86 1.41
CA ASN A 146 5.55 34.79 2.36
C ASN A 146 6.82 34.33 3.10
N GLU A 147 7.46 33.22 2.77
CA GLU A 147 8.48 32.64 3.65
C GLU A 147 9.78 33.45 3.73
N LYS A 148 10.18 34.11 2.64
CA LYS A 148 11.34 35.02 2.66
C LYS A 148 11.03 36.36 3.35
N LEU A 149 9.75 36.74 3.35
CA LEU A 149 9.23 37.98 3.94
C LEU A 149 9.13 37.86 5.47
N LEU A 150 8.68 36.70 5.98
CA LEU A 150 8.48 36.47 7.41
C LEU A 150 9.80 36.30 8.20
N ARG A 151 10.87 35.83 7.56
CA ARG A 151 12.18 35.63 8.21
C ARG A 151 13.03 36.90 8.28
N GLN A 152 12.75 37.94 7.50
CA GLN A 152 13.54 39.19 7.48
C GLN A 152 12.99 40.28 8.40
N VAL A 153 11.75 40.14 8.90
CA VAL A 153 11.06 41.15 9.73
C VAL A 153 11.13 40.76 11.21
N GLY A 154 12.36 40.64 11.75
CA GLY A 154 12.63 40.20 13.12
C GLY A 154 11.58 40.63 14.16
N ALA A 155 11.11 39.63 14.93
CA ALA A 155 9.97 39.70 15.83
C ALA A 155 9.93 40.95 16.73
N ASP A 156 8.82 41.70 16.67
CA ASP A 156 7.95 41.96 17.82
C ASP A 156 6.61 42.57 17.37
N SER A 157 5.49 42.18 18.01
CA SER A 157 4.12 42.75 17.93
C SER A 157 3.19 42.52 16.69
N ARG A 158 2.35 41.48 16.80
CA ARG A 158 0.88 41.45 16.53
C ARG A 158 0.34 42.12 15.25
N LEU A 159 0.45 41.45 14.12
CA LEU A 159 -0.54 41.54 13.02
C LEU A 159 -1.61 40.46 13.21
N THR A 160 -2.66 40.77 13.95
CA THR A 160 -3.89 39.97 13.97
C THR A 160 -4.76 40.33 12.78
N VAL A 161 -4.86 39.44 11.79
CA VAL A 161 -6.03 39.37 10.90
C VAL A 161 -7.25 39.19 11.80
N ARG A 162 -8.17 40.16 11.79
CA ARG A 162 -9.26 40.28 12.76
C ARG A 162 -10.44 39.34 12.50
N ASP A 163 -10.22 38.21 11.85
CA ASP A 163 -11.12 37.05 11.85
C ASP A 163 -10.30 35.78 12.05
N GLN A 164 -10.27 35.29 13.29
CA GLN A 164 -9.38 34.23 13.78
C GLN A 164 -9.79 32.80 13.35
N TYR A 165 -10.61 32.63 12.30
CA TYR A 165 -11.15 31.32 11.94
C TYR A 165 -11.42 31.15 10.43
N MET A 166 -10.46 31.53 9.58
CA MET A 166 -10.57 31.32 8.13
C MET A 166 -10.00 29.96 7.76
N VAL A 167 -10.84 29.05 7.26
CA VAL A 167 -10.42 27.77 6.66
C VAL A 167 -10.03 28.01 5.19
N LEU A 168 -8.84 27.55 4.81
CA LEU A 168 -8.33 27.61 3.44
C LEU A 168 -9.08 26.62 2.55
N PRO A 169 -9.44 27.00 1.31
CA PRO A 169 -10.05 26.09 0.35
C PRO A 169 -9.17 24.86 0.05
N THR A 170 -9.78 23.70 -0.14
CA THR A 170 -9.05 22.46 -0.45
C THR A 170 -8.19 22.55 -1.72
N PRO A 171 -8.68 23.11 -2.86
CA PRO A 171 -7.85 23.23 -4.07
C PRO A 171 -6.57 24.04 -3.83
N ALA A 172 -6.64 25.04 -2.96
CA ALA A 172 -5.51 25.84 -2.54
C ALA A 172 -4.53 25.04 -1.67
N ARG A 173 -5.04 24.36 -0.63
CA ARG A 173 -4.20 23.57 0.30
C ARG A 173 -3.38 22.51 -0.43
N LEU A 174 -3.93 21.94 -1.50
CA LEU A 174 -3.29 20.90 -2.31
C LEU A 174 -2.64 21.39 -3.60
N GLN A 175 -2.69 22.69 -3.89
CA GLN A 175 -2.19 23.26 -5.15
C GLN A 175 -2.79 22.56 -6.39
N ALA A 176 -4.06 22.14 -6.32
CA ALA A 176 -4.69 21.31 -7.35
C ALA A 176 -4.66 21.99 -8.73
N ASN A 177 -4.36 21.25 -9.80
CA ASN A 177 -4.18 21.74 -11.17
C ASN A 177 -5.38 22.60 -11.65
N PRO A 178 -5.18 23.79 -12.27
CA PRO A 178 -6.31 24.67 -12.63
C PRO A 178 -7.03 24.25 -13.90
N ASN A 179 -6.35 23.52 -14.78
CA ASN A 179 -6.78 23.30 -16.15
C ASN A 179 -7.85 22.22 -16.21
N TYR A 180 -7.90 21.38 -15.18
CA TYR A 180 -8.83 20.28 -15.02
C TYR A 180 -9.81 20.57 -13.90
N SER A 181 -11.02 20.05 -14.01
CA SER A 181 -12.12 20.28 -13.07
C SER A 181 -12.98 19.04 -12.84
N GLY A 182 -12.52 17.87 -13.31
CA GLY A 182 -13.28 16.64 -13.37
C GLY A 182 -14.36 16.63 -14.45
N LYS A 183 -14.25 17.50 -15.46
CA LYS A 183 -15.28 17.64 -16.51
C LYS A 183 -15.47 16.33 -17.26
N ASP A 184 -16.73 15.98 -17.57
CA ASP A 184 -17.13 14.77 -18.30
C ASP A 184 -16.77 13.44 -17.59
N VAL A 185 -16.26 13.50 -16.37
CA VAL A 185 -16.01 12.35 -15.49
C VAL A 185 -17.20 12.18 -14.54
N THR A 186 -17.72 10.96 -14.41
CA THR A 186 -18.75 10.64 -13.42
C THR A 186 -18.14 9.94 -12.21
N ILE A 187 -18.38 10.50 -11.02
CA ILE A 187 -17.99 9.92 -9.73
C ILE A 187 -19.24 9.34 -9.06
N ALA A 188 -19.18 8.06 -8.69
CA ALA A 188 -20.18 7.41 -7.88
C ALA A 188 -19.85 7.52 -6.39
N PHE A 189 -20.85 7.82 -5.56
CA PHE A 189 -20.71 7.88 -4.10
C PHE A 189 -21.62 6.82 -3.45
N LEU A 190 -21.02 5.94 -2.66
CA LEU A 190 -21.74 5.06 -1.74
C LEU A 190 -21.64 5.67 -0.34
N ASP A 191 -22.78 6.09 0.23
CA ASP A 191 -22.82 6.77 1.54
C ASP A 191 -24.16 6.57 2.28
N SER A 192 -24.34 7.11 3.49
CA SER A 192 -25.56 6.95 4.31
C SER A 192 -26.77 7.67 3.71
N GLY A 193 -26.57 8.68 2.88
CA GLY A 193 -27.66 9.43 2.26
C GLY A 193 -27.16 10.71 1.61
N PHE A 194 -28.04 11.37 0.87
CA PHE A 194 -27.68 12.56 0.09
C PHE A 194 -28.80 13.58 0.05
N TYR A 195 -28.42 14.83 -0.19
CA TYR A 195 -29.30 15.97 -0.43
C TYR A 195 -28.83 16.72 -1.67
N PRO A 196 -29.73 17.24 -2.53
CA PRO A 196 -29.39 17.97 -3.75
C PRO A 196 -28.94 19.39 -3.40
N HIS A 197 -27.78 19.49 -2.75
CA HIS A 197 -27.21 20.76 -2.30
C HIS A 197 -26.96 21.71 -3.49
N PRO A 198 -27.17 23.04 -3.35
CA PRO A 198 -26.97 24.00 -4.44
C PRO A 198 -25.62 23.89 -5.15
N ASP A 199 -24.55 23.58 -4.41
CA ASP A 199 -23.21 23.38 -4.98
C ASP A 199 -23.09 22.17 -5.93
N LEU A 200 -24.07 21.28 -5.92
CA LEU A 200 -24.17 20.12 -6.80
C LEU A 200 -25.17 20.34 -7.94
N VAL A 201 -26.22 21.16 -7.71
CA VAL A 201 -27.36 21.29 -8.63
C VAL A 201 -27.53 22.65 -9.30
N GLN A 202 -26.80 23.68 -8.87
CA GLN A 202 -26.85 25.03 -9.44
C GLN A 202 -25.49 25.45 -9.99
N PRO A 203 -25.44 26.19 -11.11
CA PRO A 203 -26.57 26.57 -11.97
C PRO A 203 -27.11 25.39 -12.80
N THR A 204 -26.38 24.27 -12.84
CA THR A 204 -26.72 23.09 -13.63
C THR A 204 -26.73 21.85 -12.73
N ASN A 205 -27.74 21.00 -12.90
CA ASN A 205 -27.82 19.74 -12.18
C ASN A 205 -26.78 18.74 -12.70
N ARG A 206 -25.84 18.35 -11.84
CA ARG A 206 -24.80 17.36 -12.14
C ARG A 206 -25.09 15.97 -11.55
N ILE A 207 -26.18 15.82 -10.81
CA ILE A 207 -26.63 14.52 -10.29
C ILE A 207 -27.36 13.78 -11.41
N LEU A 208 -26.69 12.79 -12.01
CA LEU A 208 -27.23 11.99 -13.10
C LEU A 208 -28.22 10.94 -12.60
N LYS A 209 -27.93 10.35 -11.43
CA LYS A 209 -28.77 9.31 -10.83
C LYS A 209 -28.62 9.26 -9.32
N TYR A 210 -29.74 9.05 -8.65
CA TYR A 210 -29.82 8.67 -7.24
C TYR A 210 -30.51 7.29 -7.11
N ILE A 211 -30.00 6.47 -6.20
CA ILE A 211 -30.54 5.17 -5.82
C ILE A 211 -30.55 5.08 -4.30
N ASP A 212 -31.69 4.70 -3.72
CA ASP A 212 -31.78 4.31 -2.32
C ASP A 212 -31.77 2.78 -2.21
N LEU A 213 -30.70 2.22 -1.61
CA LEU A 213 -30.56 0.78 -1.37
C LEU A 213 -30.96 0.39 0.06
N THR A 214 -31.35 1.34 0.92
CA THR A 214 -31.81 1.08 2.29
C THR A 214 -33.20 0.43 2.34
N GLY A 215 -33.94 0.48 1.23
CA GLY A 215 -35.32 -0.03 1.13
C GLY A 215 -36.38 0.93 1.66
N ARG A 216 -35.98 2.10 2.20
CA ARG A 216 -36.90 3.14 2.71
C ARG A 216 -37.56 3.95 1.59
N ASN A 217 -36.95 3.99 0.41
CA ASN A 217 -37.36 4.78 -0.74
C ASN A 217 -37.45 6.28 -0.41
N VAL A 218 -36.49 6.80 0.36
CA VAL A 218 -36.47 8.23 0.71
C VAL A 218 -36.11 9.05 -0.53
N PRO A 219 -36.97 9.98 -0.98
CA PRO A 219 -36.67 10.86 -2.11
C PRO A 219 -35.45 11.74 -1.82
N LEU A 220 -34.67 12.05 -2.85
CA LEU A 220 -33.47 12.88 -2.73
C LEU A 220 -33.80 14.28 -2.20
N GLU A 221 -34.96 14.84 -2.58
CA GLU A 221 -35.39 16.19 -2.24
C GLU A 221 -35.82 16.36 -0.77
N GLU A 222 -36.01 15.26 -0.04
CA GLU A 222 -36.42 15.29 1.36
C GLU A 222 -35.18 15.35 2.28
N PRO A 223 -35.00 16.45 3.03
CA PRO A 223 -33.91 16.54 3.99
C PRO A 223 -34.17 15.57 5.15
N ASN A 224 -33.39 14.50 5.19
CA ASN A 224 -33.31 13.59 6.33
C ASN A 224 -31.96 13.80 7.04
N LEU A 225 -31.89 13.47 8.34
CA LEU A 225 -30.65 13.62 9.08
C LEU A 225 -29.55 12.71 8.50
N ASP A 226 -29.88 11.49 8.06
CA ASP A 226 -28.92 10.53 7.50
C ASP A 226 -28.17 11.04 6.25
N ALA A 227 -28.69 12.07 5.57
CA ALA A 227 -28.12 12.64 4.36
C ALA A 227 -26.91 13.55 4.62
N TRP A 228 -26.61 13.89 5.87
CA TRP A 228 -25.56 14.86 6.18
C TRP A 228 -24.18 14.41 5.67
N HIS A 229 -23.79 13.15 5.94
CA HIS A 229 -22.44 12.67 5.66
C HIS A 229 -22.17 12.57 4.17
N GLY A 230 -23.01 11.85 3.42
CA GLY A 230 -22.88 11.72 1.97
C GLY A 230 -22.99 13.05 1.22
N THR A 231 -23.81 13.99 1.71
CA THR A 231 -23.85 15.35 1.13
C THR A 231 -22.53 16.08 1.35
N MET A 232 -21.95 16.02 2.55
CA MET A 232 -20.68 16.68 2.84
C MET A 232 -19.52 16.07 2.06
N THR A 233 -19.41 14.73 2.00
CA THR A 233 -18.35 14.04 1.24
C THR A 233 -18.43 14.37 -0.26
N THR A 234 -19.64 14.39 -0.81
CA THR A 234 -19.88 14.75 -2.22
C THR A 234 -19.51 16.21 -2.51
N VAL A 235 -19.91 17.17 -1.66
CA VAL A 235 -19.59 18.59 -1.86
C VAL A 235 -18.11 18.87 -1.66
N CYS A 236 -17.44 18.24 -0.69
CA CYS A 236 -15.99 18.36 -0.51
C CYS A 236 -15.20 17.88 -1.75
N CYS A 237 -15.70 16.85 -2.44
CA CYS A 237 -15.10 16.34 -3.69
C CYS A 237 -15.39 17.23 -4.89
N ALA A 238 -16.68 17.47 -5.15
CA ALA A 238 -17.18 17.92 -6.44
C ALA A 238 -18.12 19.14 -6.37
N GLY A 239 -18.33 19.74 -5.19
CA GLY A 239 -19.10 20.97 -5.05
C GLY A 239 -18.48 22.11 -5.86
N ASN A 240 -19.28 22.86 -6.60
CA ASN A 240 -18.76 23.97 -7.41
C ASN A 240 -18.60 25.28 -6.62
N GLY A 241 -18.91 25.26 -5.32
CA GLY A 241 -18.83 26.43 -4.45
C GLY A 241 -19.94 27.46 -4.67
N TYR A 242 -21.05 27.13 -5.35
CA TYR A 242 -22.14 28.07 -5.63
C TYR A 242 -22.59 28.85 -4.38
N SER A 243 -22.76 28.17 -3.24
CA SER A 243 -23.20 28.78 -1.98
C SER A 243 -22.12 29.60 -1.27
N SER A 244 -20.91 29.66 -1.82
CA SER A 244 -19.74 30.40 -1.32
C SER A 244 -19.08 31.27 -2.39
N ASN A 245 -19.78 31.57 -3.49
CA ASN A 245 -19.25 32.31 -4.64
C ASN A 245 -17.94 31.71 -5.21
N GLY A 246 -17.84 30.39 -5.18
CA GLY A 246 -16.70 29.61 -5.67
C GLY A 246 -15.54 29.44 -4.68
N LEU A 247 -15.62 30.02 -3.47
CA LEU A 247 -14.53 29.93 -2.49
C LEU A 247 -14.31 28.50 -1.99
N TYR A 248 -15.38 27.80 -1.61
CA TYR A 248 -15.32 26.43 -1.11
C TYR A 248 -15.79 25.43 -2.17
N SER A 249 -15.14 25.46 -3.33
CA SER A 249 -15.30 24.41 -4.34
C SER A 249 -14.42 23.20 -4.02
N GLY A 250 -14.92 22.00 -4.31
CA GLY A 250 -14.09 20.82 -4.48
C GLY A 250 -13.18 20.94 -5.70
N ILE A 251 -12.20 20.05 -5.83
CA ILE A 251 -11.26 20.06 -6.96
C ILE A 251 -11.98 19.61 -8.26
N ALA A 252 -12.86 18.62 -8.15
CA ALA A 252 -13.64 18.08 -9.28
C ALA A 252 -14.98 18.83 -9.46
N LYS A 253 -14.92 20.17 -9.45
CA LYS A 253 -16.09 21.07 -9.45
C LYS A 253 -17.03 20.95 -10.65
N ASN A 254 -16.64 20.26 -11.72
CA ASN A 254 -17.46 20.01 -12.92
C ASN A 254 -17.77 18.52 -13.17
N ALA A 255 -17.44 17.64 -12.22
CA ALA A 255 -17.76 16.21 -12.34
C ALA A 255 -19.26 15.95 -12.24
N ASN A 256 -19.70 14.91 -12.95
CA ASN A 256 -21.04 14.33 -12.85
C ASN A 256 -21.11 13.37 -11.66
N LEU A 257 -22.32 13.17 -11.12
CA LEU A 257 -22.52 12.47 -9.86
C LEU A 257 -23.55 11.35 -9.99
N VAL A 258 -23.22 10.21 -9.40
CA VAL A 258 -24.15 9.10 -9.16
C VAL A 258 -24.15 8.81 -7.67
N LEU A 259 -25.31 8.84 -7.04
CA LEU A 259 -25.45 8.81 -5.58
C LEU A 259 -26.20 7.54 -5.15
N LEU A 260 -25.59 6.73 -4.28
CA LEU A 260 -26.16 5.49 -3.78
C LEU A 260 -26.21 5.50 -2.25
N ALA A 261 -27.42 5.63 -1.69
CA ALA A 261 -27.62 5.55 -0.24
C ALA A 261 -27.61 4.08 0.21
N VAL A 262 -26.72 3.72 1.14
CA VAL A 262 -26.47 2.31 1.57
C VAL A 262 -26.65 2.07 3.08
N GLY A 263 -26.92 3.09 3.88
CA GLY A 263 -27.06 2.93 5.34
C GLY A 263 -27.79 4.08 6.01
N GLU A 264 -27.76 4.09 7.34
CA GLU A 264 -28.29 5.16 8.20
C GLU A 264 -27.16 5.72 9.08
N ASP A 265 -27.37 6.88 9.70
CA ASP A 265 -26.38 7.41 10.65
C ASP A 265 -26.19 6.44 11.83
N GLY A 266 -25.00 5.85 11.95
CA GLY A 266 -24.64 4.88 13.00
C GLY A 266 -24.71 3.40 12.60
N GLY A 267 -25.15 3.05 11.38
CA GLY A 267 -25.21 1.66 10.92
C GLY A 267 -25.23 1.51 9.40
N ILE A 268 -24.23 0.83 8.85
CA ILE A 268 -24.14 0.55 7.41
C ILE A 268 -24.28 -0.95 7.19
N ASP A 269 -25.30 -1.34 6.43
CA ASP A 269 -25.53 -2.74 6.06
C ASP A 269 -24.51 -3.17 5.00
N ARG A 270 -23.75 -4.22 5.32
CA ARG A 270 -22.74 -4.81 4.43
C ARG A 270 -23.35 -5.27 3.11
N ASP A 271 -24.58 -5.79 3.15
CA ASP A 271 -25.29 -6.23 1.96
C ASP A 271 -25.61 -5.07 1.03
N ASN A 272 -25.88 -3.88 1.59
CA ASN A 272 -26.15 -2.68 0.80
C ASN A 272 -24.88 -2.10 0.19
N ILE A 273 -23.73 -2.15 0.89
CA ILE A 273 -22.43 -1.83 0.29
C ILE A 273 -22.19 -2.74 -0.93
N LEU A 274 -22.34 -4.05 -0.77
CA LEU A 274 -22.14 -5.03 -1.85
C LEU A 274 -23.09 -4.77 -3.04
N LYS A 275 -24.39 -4.56 -2.77
CA LYS A 275 -25.38 -4.21 -3.80
C LYS A 275 -25.02 -2.91 -4.50
N GLY A 276 -24.53 -1.91 -3.77
CA GLY A 276 -24.10 -0.63 -4.31
C GLY A 276 -22.94 -0.76 -5.29
N ILE A 277 -21.88 -1.49 -4.92
CA ILE A 277 -20.73 -1.72 -5.79
C ILE A 277 -21.17 -2.47 -7.05
N ARG A 278 -21.97 -3.54 -6.92
CA ARG A 278 -22.52 -4.30 -8.07
C ARG A 278 -23.40 -3.46 -8.98
N TRP A 279 -24.20 -2.55 -8.41
CA TRP A 279 -25.01 -1.62 -9.19
C TRP A 279 -24.12 -0.67 -9.99
N VAL A 280 -23.07 -0.14 -9.38
CA VAL A 280 -22.09 0.75 -10.03
C VAL A 280 -21.43 0.04 -11.22
N ILE A 281 -20.92 -1.18 -11.02
CA ILE A 281 -20.35 -2.00 -12.10
C ILE A 281 -21.35 -2.17 -13.25
N SER A 282 -22.59 -2.59 -12.93
CA SER A 282 -23.63 -2.88 -13.92
C SER A 282 -24.10 -1.64 -14.70
N ASN A 283 -23.90 -0.44 -14.16
CA ASN A 283 -24.36 0.81 -14.76
C ASN A 283 -23.21 1.72 -15.20
N ARG A 284 -21.95 1.26 -15.12
CA ARG A 284 -20.77 2.08 -15.40
C ARG A 284 -20.78 2.69 -16.79
N GLU A 285 -21.16 1.92 -17.81
CA GLU A 285 -21.19 2.37 -19.20
C GLU A 285 -22.32 3.38 -19.42
N LYS A 286 -23.49 3.11 -18.83
CA LYS A 286 -24.68 3.95 -18.96
C LYS A 286 -24.48 5.36 -18.43
N TYR A 287 -23.77 5.51 -17.31
CA TYR A 287 -23.54 6.82 -16.69
C TYR A 287 -22.07 7.29 -16.78
N ASN A 288 -21.23 6.61 -17.58
CA ASN A 288 -19.80 6.88 -17.71
C ASN A 288 -19.08 6.95 -16.34
N ILE A 289 -19.37 6.02 -15.43
CA ILE A 289 -18.77 5.99 -14.08
C ILE A 289 -17.31 5.57 -14.20
N LYS A 290 -16.40 6.42 -13.71
CA LYS A 290 -14.95 6.21 -13.74
C LYS A 290 -14.33 6.12 -12.35
N VAL A 291 -14.99 6.69 -11.35
CA VAL A 291 -14.49 6.74 -9.97
C VAL A 291 -15.61 6.33 -9.03
N LEU A 292 -15.27 5.55 -8.01
CA LEU A 292 -16.16 5.13 -6.94
C LEU A 292 -15.55 5.53 -5.58
N ASN A 293 -16.23 6.44 -4.88
CA ASN A 293 -15.90 6.83 -3.51
C ASN A 293 -16.69 5.97 -2.50
N ILE A 294 -15.98 5.36 -1.56
CA ILE A 294 -16.56 4.62 -0.43
C ILE A 294 -15.98 5.17 0.88
N SER A 295 -16.67 6.17 1.45
CA SER A 295 -16.26 6.83 2.71
C SER A 295 -16.79 6.07 3.95
N LEU A 296 -16.75 4.73 3.91
CA LEU A 296 -17.33 3.81 4.90
C LEU A 296 -16.61 2.47 4.87
N GLY A 297 -16.71 1.71 5.97
CA GLY A 297 -16.18 0.36 6.08
C GLY A 297 -17.20 -0.64 6.62
N SER A 298 -16.99 -1.93 6.34
CA SER A 298 -17.87 -3.02 6.78
C SER A 298 -17.88 -3.27 8.29
N GLY A 299 -16.90 -2.70 9.01
CA GLY A 299 -16.72 -2.88 10.45
C GLY A 299 -16.22 -4.27 10.88
N LEU A 300 -15.92 -5.18 9.93
CA LEU A 300 -15.33 -6.48 10.21
C LEU A 300 -13.89 -6.54 9.73
N GLU A 301 -13.00 -6.97 10.60
CA GLU A 301 -11.66 -7.37 10.22
C GLU A 301 -11.71 -8.79 9.63
N ILE A 302 -11.69 -8.90 8.31
CA ILE A 302 -11.69 -10.16 7.56
C ILE A 302 -10.69 -10.08 6.42
N SER A 303 -10.26 -11.24 5.92
CA SER A 303 -9.35 -11.32 4.78
C SER A 303 -10.02 -10.78 3.52
N PHE A 304 -9.28 -10.02 2.70
CA PHE A 304 -9.79 -9.55 1.41
C PHE A 304 -10.13 -10.73 0.48
N ARG A 305 -9.54 -11.91 0.73
CA ARG A 305 -9.77 -13.14 -0.05
C ARG A 305 -11.12 -13.80 0.25
N SER A 306 -11.75 -13.48 1.38
CA SER A 306 -13.03 -14.06 1.82
C SER A 306 -14.16 -13.04 1.94
N SER A 307 -13.87 -11.77 1.71
CA SER A 307 -14.80 -10.65 1.82
C SER A 307 -15.52 -10.40 0.49
N PRO A 308 -16.86 -10.56 0.42
CA PRO A 308 -17.62 -10.28 -0.79
C PRO A 308 -17.56 -8.80 -1.22
N ILE A 309 -17.35 -7.90 -0.24
CA ILE A 309 -17.20 -6.46 -0.50
C ILE A 309 -15.87 -6.17 -1.19
N ASP A 310 -14.78 -6.81 -0.74
CA ASP A 310 -13.47 -6.66 -1.37
C ASP A 310 -13.46 -7.30 -2.77
N GLU A 311 -14.04 -8.49 -2.91
CA GLU A 311 -14.21 -9.12 -4.22
C GLU A 311 -14.96 -8.19 -5.19
N ALA A 312 -16.06 -7.59 -4.74
CA ALA A 312 -16.81 -6.64 -5.56
C ALA A 312 -16.01 -5.35 -5.87
N ALA A 313 -15.20 -4.85 -4.93
CA ALA A 313 -14.34 -3.70 -5.16
C ALA A 313 -13.25 -4.02 -6.21
N GLU A 314 -12.62 -5.17 -6.12
CA GLU A 314 -11.65 -5.67 -7.11
C GLU A 314 -12.30 -5.85 -8.49
N LEU A 315 -13.52 -6.38 -8.55
CA LEU A 315 -14.28 -6.49 -9.80
C LEU A 315 -14.62 -5.10 -10.40
N ALA A 316 -14.88 -4.09 -9.56
CA ALA A 316 -15.07 -2.72 -10.05
C ALA A 316 -13.79 -2.15 -10.67
N ILE A 317 -12.64 -2.42 -10.05
CA ILE A 317 -11.32 -2.03 -10.57
C ILE A 317 -11.04 -2.72 -11.91
N GLN A 318 -11.26 -4.03 -11.99
CA GLN A 318 -11.14 -4.79 -13.23
C GLN A 318 -12.09 -4.30 -14.33
N ALA A 319 -13.26 -3.76 -13.96
CA ALA A 319 -14.21 -3.14 -14.88
C ALA A 319 -13.80 -1.71 -15.32
N GLY A 320 -12.63 -1.22 -14.91
CA GLY A 320 -12.09 0.09 -15.28
C GLY A 320 -12.57 1.24 -14.40
N ILE A 321 -13.02 0.97 -13.17
CA ILE A 321 -13.46 1.98 -12.20
C ILE A 321 -12.40 2.14 -11.12
N VAL A 322 -11.91 3.35 -10.88
CA VAL A 322 -11.02 3.63 -9.76
C VAL A 322 -11.82 3.59 -8.46
N VAL A 323 -11.46 2.71 -7.52
CA VAL A 323 -12.12 2.62 -6.22
C VAL A 323 -11.23 3.27 -5.15
N VAL A 324 -11.79 4.24 -4.46
CA VAL A 324 -11.11 4.98 -3.38
C VAL A 324 -11.90 4.82 -2.09
N ALA A 325 -11.23 4.38 -1.03
CA ALA A 325 -11.85 4.12 0.26
C ALA A 325 -11.16 4.88 1.40
N ALA A 326 -11.94 5.31 2.38
CA ALA A 326 -11.41 5.90 3.61
C ALA A 326 -10.72 4.81 4.45
N ALA A 327 -9.51 5.08 4.97
CA ALA A 327 -8.80 4.13 5.83
C ALA A 327 -9.58 3.80 7.11
N GLY A 328 -10.35 4.78 7.62
CA GLY A 328 -11.09 4.75 8.86
C GLY A 328 -10.39 5.54 9.99
N ASN A 329 -11.05 5.67 11.15
CA ASN A 329 -10.69 6.68 12.19
C ASN A 329 -10.41 6.06 13.58
N ASP A 330 -9.96 4.81 13.64
CA ASP A 330 -9.49 4.14 14.86
C ASP A 330 -8.01 3.74 14.72
N PRO A 331 -7.05 4.48 15.30
CA PRO A 331 -5.63 4.22 15.11
C PRO A 331 -5.15 2.93 15.77
N PHE A 332 -6.03 2.19 16.47
CA PHE A 332 -5.72 0.91 17.09
C PHE A 332 -6.22 -0.29 16.27
N ARG A 333 -6.79 -0.05 15.10
CA ARG A 333 -7.29 -1.10 14.20
C ARG A 333 -6.67 -1.00 12.81
N PRO A 334 -6.44 -2.12 12.11
CA PRO A 334 -6.11 -2.10 10.70
C PRO A 334 -7.32 -1.68 9.87
N SER A 335 -7.10 -1.24 8.63
CA SER A 335 -8.20 -0.96 7.68
C SER A 335 -9.02 -2.23 7.40
N VAL A 336 -10.31 -2.04 7.10
CA VAL A 336 -11.32 -3.11 6.91
C VAL A 336 -12.00 -2.96 5.54
N PRO A 337 -12.75 -3.97 5.04
CA PRO A 337 -13.36 -3.92 3.72
C PRO A 337 -14.20 -2.66 3.47
N PRO A 338 -14.05 -1.97 2.32
CA PRO A 338 -13.18 -2.32 1.17
C PRO A 338 -11.73 -1.81 1.27
N ALA A 339 -11.38 -1.06 2.33
CA ALA A 339 -10.09 -0.38 2.45
C ALA A 339 -8.89 -1.31 2.73
N ASN A 340 -9.11 -2.59 3.02
CA ASN A 340 -8.07 -3.61 3.15
C ASN A 340 -7.76 -4.34 1.84
N SER A 341 -8.54 -4.13 0.76
CA SER A 341 -8.30 -4.79 -0.52
C SER A 341 -7.02 -4.27 -1.22
N PRO A 342 -6.26 -5.12 -1.93
CA PRO A 342 -4.98 -4.76 -2.55
C PRO A 342 -5.04 -3.55 -3.49
N ASN A 343 -5.99 -3.53 -4.43
CA ASN A 343 -6.01 -2.53 -5.50
C ASN A 343 -6.88 -1.31 -5.17
N VAL A 344 -7.66 -1.35 -4.09
CA VAL A 344 -8.39 -0.17 -3.60
C VAL A 344 -7.38 0.88 -3.10
N ILE A 345 -7.57 2.13 -3.52
CA ILE A 345 -6.77 3.26 -3.04
C ILE A 345 -7.27 3.65 -1.66
N THR A 346 -6.53 3.27 -0.62
CA THR A 346 -6.91 3.53 0.77
C THR A 346 -6.29 4.84 1.25
N VAL A 347 -7.14 5.73 1.76
CA VAL A 347 -6.75 7.11 2.07
C VAL A 347 -6.79 7.38 3.57
N GLY A 348 -5.61 7.63 4.14
CA GLY A 348 -5.44 8.16 5.49
C GLY A 348 -5.54 9.68 5.55
N GLY A 349 -5.41 10.25 6.76
CA GLY A 349 -5.55 11.68 7.01
C GLY A 349 -4.28 12.31 7.60
N PHE A 350 -4.06 13.59 7.30
CA PHE A 350 -3.12 14.44 8.04
C PHE A 350 -3.77 15.78 8.40
N ASN A 351 -3.18 16.45 9.39
CA ASN A 351 -3.52 17.80 9.80
C ASN A 351 -2.39 18.74 9.39
N ASP A 352 -2.70 19.61 8.44
CA ASP A 352 -1.81 20.65 7.92
C ASP A 352 -1.93 21.97 8.68
N LYS A 353 -2.70 22.01 9.77
CA LYS A 353 -2.95 23.21 10.59
C LYS A 353 -3.48 24.39 9.76
N ASN A 354 -4.14 24.09 8.64
CA ASN A 354 -4.69 25.09 7.72
C ASN A 354 -3.60 26.02 7.14
N VAL A 355 -2.39 25.49 6.93
CA VAL A 355 -1.31 26.17 6.20
C VAL A 355 -0.86 25.32 5.00
N PRO A 356 -0.58 25.94 3.84
CA PRO A 356 -0.11 25.22 2.67
C PRO A 356 1.38 24.87 2.80
N PHE A 357 1.69 23.58 2.63
CA PHE A 357 3.03 23.02 2.42
C PHE A 357 4.08 23.39 3.49
N GLU A 358 3.97 22.77 4.68
CA GLU A 358 5.00 22.83 5.72
C GLU A 358 5.48 21.43 6.13
N THR A 359 6.75 21.31 6.54
CA THR A 359 7.30 20.06 7.12
C THR A 359 6.77 19.74 8.51
N ASN A 360 5.80 20.50 9.05
CA ASN A 360 5.31 20.38 10.43
C ASN A 360 3.85 19.89 10.53
N TYR A 361 3.40 19.12 9.54
CA TYR A 361 2.11 18.43 9.56
C TYR A 361 2.05 17.39 10.66
N SER A 362 0.86 17.02 11.13
CA SER A 362 0.70 15.93 12.10
C SER A 362 -0.22 14.85 11.57
N ALA A 363 0.03 13.59 11.89
CA ALA A 363 -0.84 12.49 11.51
C ALA A 363 -2.24 12.67 12.10
N TYR A 364 -3.28 12.42 11.31
CA TYR A 364 -4.63 12.21 11.84
C TYR A 364 -4.68 10.83 12.52
N HIS A 365 -5.72 10.59 13.33
CA HIS A 365 -5.93 9.30 14.00
C HIS A 365 -6.57 8.26 13.06
N SER A 366 -6.00 8.12 11.86
CA SER A 366 -6.43 7.13 10.86
C SER A 366 -6.15 5.71 11.36
N GLN A 367 -6.96 4.74 10.91
CA GLN A 367 -6.56 3.32 10.87
C GLN A 367 -5.33 3.17 9.98
N PHE A 368 -4.39 2.30 10.39
CA PHE A 368 -3.13 2.09 9.68
C PHE A 368 -2.48 0.75 10.06
N GLY A 369 -1.43 0.36 9.34
CA GLY A 369 -0.65 -0.85 9.61
C GLY A 369 -0.97 -2.01 8.67
N LYS A 370 -0.64 -3.23 9.09
CA LYS A 370 -0.86 -4.44 8.29
C LYS A 370 -2.29 -4.96 8.45
N THR A 371 -2.94 -5.28 7.33
CA THR A 371 -4.19 -6.04 7.32
C THR A 371 -3.95 -7.48 7.79
N ILE A 372 -5.02 -8.25 8.01
CA ILE A 372 -4.94 -9.69 8.33
C ILE A 372 -4.18 -10.50 7.27
N ASP A 373 -4.12 -10.01 6.03
CA ASP A 373 -3.40 -10.62 4.91
C ASP A 373 -1.95 -10.10 4.77
N GLY A 374 -1.50 -9.26 5.70
CA GLY A 374 -0.14 -8.72 5.73
C GLY A 374 0.09 -7.49 4.84
N LEU A 375 -0.95 -6.94 4.20
CA LEU A 375 -0.85 -5.77 3.32
C LEU A 375 -0.76 -4.49 4.15
N THR A 376 0.15 -3.59 3.81
CA THR A 376 0.27 -2.28 4.47
C THR A 376 -0.79 -1.31 3.91
N LYS A 377 -1.58 -0.71 4.82
CA LYS A 377 -2.55 0.35 4.52
C LYS A 377 -2.39 1.50 5.53
N PRO A 378 -2.71 2.76 5.19
CA PRO A 378 -3.18 3.26 3.88
C PRO A 378 -2.06 3.35 2.82
N GLU A 379 -2.42 3.47 1.53
CA GLU A 379 -1.46 3.78 0.46
C GLU A 379 -0.98 5.23 0.54
N ILE A 380 -1.89 6.18 0.75
CA ILE A 380 -1.57 7.62 0.72
C ILE A 380 -2.40 8.35 1.78
N THR A 381 -2.02 9.59 2.04
CA THR A 381 -2.76 10.50 2.93
C THR A 381 -3.24 11.76 2.22
N ALA A 382 -4.40 12.25 2.63
CA ALA A 382 -4.96 13.51 2.18
C ALA A 382 -5.32 14.40 3.39
N PRO A 383 -5.57 15.71 3.20
CA PRO A 383 -6.00 16.59 4.28
C PRO A 383 -7.23 16.01 4.98
N GLY A 384 -7.06 15.61 6.24
CA GLY A 384 -8.06 14.91 7.04
C GLY A 384 -8.70 15.79 8.11
N THR A 385 -8.29 17.05 8.22
CA THR A 385 -8.83 18.01 9.20
C THR A 385 -9.08 19.36 8.56
N LEU A 386 -9.97 20.15 9.17
CA LEU A 386 -10.30 21.51 8.74
C LEU A 386 -10.77 21.56 7.29
N ILE A 387 -11.49 20.54 6.81
CA ILE A 387 -12.04 20.53 5.44
C ILE A 387 -13.36 21.29 5.43
N ALA A 388 -13.50 22.29 4.56
CA ALA A 388 -14.75 23.04 4.43
C ALA A 388 -15.84 22.16 3.82
N ALA A 389 -16.96 22.00 4.54
CA ALA A 389 -18.10 21.19 4.16
C ALA A 389 -19.41 21.98 4.33
N PRO A 390 -20.44 21.70 3.51
CA PRO A 390 -21.73 22.38 3.60
C PRO A 390 -22.44 22.00 4.90
N ILE A 391 -23.18 22.95 5.46
CA ILE A 391 -24.16 22.66 6.51
C ILE A 391 -25.45 22.27 5.82
N LEU A 392 -25.97 21.08 6.14
CA LEU A 392 -27.21 20.58 5.54
C LEU A 392 -28.36 21.56 5.82
N PRO A 393 -29.04 22.10 4.78
CA PRO A 393 -30.14 23.03 4.97
C PRO A 393 -31.28 22.43 5.80
N LYS A 394 -32.06 23.30 6.46
CA LYS A 394 -33.23 22.91 7.29
C LYS A 394 -32.88 22.02 8.49
N THR A 395 -31.63 22.06 8.95
CA THR A 395 -31.19 21.42 10.20
C THR A 395 -31.05 22.44 11.33
N PRO A 396 -31.14 22.03 12.61
CA PRO A 396 -30.88 22.93 13.74
C PRO A 396 -29.52 23.63 13.66
N LEU A 397 -28.49 22.94 13.17
CA LEU A 397 -27.15 23.51 12.98
C LEU A 397 -27.14 24.62 11.92
N PHE A 398 -27.90 24.46 10.82
CA PHE A 398 -28.03 25.48 9.78
C PHE A 398 -28.67 26.77 10.31
N ASP A 399 -29.75 26.64 11.09
CA ASP A 399 -30.42 27.79 11.70
C ASP A 399 -29.52 28.46 12.74
N LYS A 400 -28.83 27.67 13.56
CA LYS A 400 -27.85 28.14 14.55
C LYS A 400 -26.71 28.92 13.88
N ALA A 401 -26.17 28.41 12.77
CA ALA A 401 -25.09 29.09 12.04
C ALA A 401 -25.55 30.46 11.50
N ARG A 402 -26.70 30.52 10.83
CA ARG A 402 -27.25 31.78 10.32
C ARG A 402 -27.48 32.81 11.42
N VAL A 403 -28.01 32.37 12.56
CA VAL A 403 -28.21 33.25 13.73
C VAL A 403 -26.87 33.75 14.28
N LEU A 404 -25.88 32.88 14.45
CA LEU A 404 -24.57 33.28 14.99
C LEU A 404 -23.87 34.30 14.10
N PHE A 405 -23.88 34.11 12.79
CA PHE A 405 -23.27 35.07 11.84
C PHE A 405 -24.08 36.36 11.70
N TYR A 406 -25.42 36.31 11.81
CA TYR A 406 -26.24 37.50 11.93
C TYR A 406 -25.86 38.30 13.19
N LEU A 407 -25.82 37.65 14.36
CA LEU A 407 -25.42 38.29 15.61
C LEU A 407 -23.97 38.82 15.56
N LYS A 408 -23.07 38.15 14.84
CA LYS A 408 -21.72 38.64 14.60
C LYS A 408 -21.70 39.92 13.76
N SER A 409 -22.64 40.10 12.83
CA SER A 409 -22.69 41.25 11.90
C SER A 409 -23.35 42.52 12.47
N ILE A 410 -24.26 42.40 13.43
CA ILE A 410 -25.01 43.55 13.97
C ILE A 410 -24.17 44.39 14.94
N PRO A 411 -24.45 45.69 15.15
CA PRO A 411 -23.75 46.55 16.11
C PRO A 411 -23.95 46.14 17.59
N ASP A 412 -23.01 46.54 18.46
CA ASP A 412 -23.07 46.25 19.90
C ASP A 412 -24.32 46.81 20.60
N SER A 413 -24.91 47.90 20.07
CA SER A 413 -26.14 48.50 20.60
C SER A 413 -27.32 47.55 20.56
N ASP A 414 -27.40 46.72 19.52
CA ASP A 414 -28.56 45.90 19.20
C ASP A 414 -28.35 44.45 19.70
N LEU A 415 -27.08 44.03 19.80
CA LEU A 415 -26.65 42.68 20.13
C LEU A 415 -27.32 42.10 21.38
N LYS A 416 -27.43 42.89 22.44
CA LYS A 416 -27.98 42.46 23.74
C LYS A 416 -29.47 42.16 23.67
N GLN A 417 -30.23 42.89 22.86
CA GLN A 417 -31.66 42.65 22.71
C GLN A 417 -31.91 41.49 21.74
N GLU A 418 -31.14 41.42 20.67
CA GLU A 418 -31.31 40.38 19.64
C GLU A 418 -30.93 38.99 20.16
N ILE A 419 -29.81 38.83 20.86
CA ILE A 419 -29.40 37.51 21.39
C ILE A 419 -30.44 36.91 22.35
N LYS A 420 -31.13 37.74 23.12
CA LYS A 420 -32.20 37.31 24.05
C LYS A 420 -33.44 36.76 23.33
N LYS A 421 -33.69 37.19 22.10
CA LYS A 421 -34.78 36.67 21.26
C LYS A 421 -34.44 35.30 20.66
N LEU A 422 -33.14 34.98 20.56
CA LEU A 422 -32.61 33.85 19.79
C LEU A 422 -32.04 32.74 20.67
N THR A 423 -32.20 32.82 21.99
CA THR A 423 -31.65 31.83 22.96
C THR A 423 -32.09 30.40 22.68
N LYS A 424 -33.33 30.21 22.23
CA LYS A 424 -33.87 28.89 21.87
C LYS A 424 -33.12 28.27 20.68
N VAL A 425 -32.75 29.07 19.68
CA VAL A 425 -32.01 28.59 18.49
C VAL A 425 -30.54 28.34 18.84
N LEU A 426 -29.99 29.14 19.75
CA LEU A 426 -28.61 29.00 20.22
C LEU A 426 -28.43 27.92 21.29
N GLU A 427 -29.52 27.34 21.81
CA GLU A 427 -29.51 26.41 22.95
C GLU A 427 -28.79 27.00 24.17
N LEU A 428 -29.09 28.27 24.48
CA LEU A 428 -28.54 28.99 25.63
C LEU A 428 -29.63 29.28 26.67
N GLU A 429 -29.27 29.17 27.94
CA GLU A 429 -30.06 29.67 29.05
C GLU A 429 -29.87 31.18 29.23
N LYS A 430 -30.87 31.87 29.79
CA LYS A 430 -30.84 33.34 29.91
C LYS A 430 -29.72 33.83 30.82
N GLU A 431 -29.33 33.01 31.78
CA GLU A 431 -28.29 33.23 32.77
C GLU A 431 -26.88 33.16 32.14
N GLU A 432 -26.74 32.46 31.01
CA GLU A 432 -25.47 32.30 30.29
C GLU A 432 -25.12 33.53 29.44
N ILE A 433 -26.04 34.48 29.26
CA ILE A 433 -25.87 35.65 28.39
C ILE A 433 -25.12 36.76 29.15
N PRO A 434 -23.86 37.08 28.76
CA PRO A 434 -23.10 38.14 29.42
C PRO A 434 -23.79 39.50 29.28
N LYS A 435 -23.64 40.34 30.31
CA LYS A 435 -24.23 41.70 30.31
C LYS A 435 -23.41 42.71 29.49
N ILE A 436 -22.14 42.38 29.21
CA ILE A 436 -21.13 43.23 28.60
C ILE A 436 -21.00 42.85 27.11
N PRO A 437 -21.13 43.80 26.16
CA PRO A 437 -21.05 43.52 24.71
C PRO A 437 -19.79 42.79 24.29
N GLN A 438 -18.62 43.13 24.84
CA GLN A 438 -17.36 42.44 24.52
C GLN A 438 -17.38 40.95 24.93
N GLU A 439 -18.00 40.63 26.06
CA GLU A 439 -18.15 39.23 26.50
C GLU A 439 -19.23 38.50 25.67
N LEU A 440 -20.25 39.20 25.17
CA LEU A 440 -21.19 38.65 24.19
C LEU A 440 -20.52 38.29 22.87
N ARG A 441 -19.62 39.15 22.37
CA ARG A 441 -18.81 38.86 21.17
C ARG A 441 -17.97 37.61 21.36
N LYS A 442 -17.27 37.51 22.49
CA LYS A 442 -16.49 36.31 22.84
C LYS A 442 -17.35 35.05 22.93
N LEU A 443 -18.56 35.14 23.49
CA LEU A 443 -19.50 34.02 23.52
C LEU A 443 -19.89 33.59 22.10
N ILE A 444 -20.23 34.54 21.23
CA ILE A 444 -20.58 34.26 19.82
C ILE A 444 -19.41 33.62 19.08
N ASP A 445 -18.20 34.19 19.19
CA ASP A 445 -17.01 33.61 18.56
C ASP A 445 -16.70 32.21 19.12
N SER A 446 -16.89 32.00 20.41
CA SER A 446 -16.74 30.68 21.03
C SER A 446 -17.78 29.68 20.54
N LEU A 447 -19.04 30.10 20.34
CA LEU A 447 -20.08 29.23 19.77
C LEU A 447 -19.80 28.91 18.30
N ILE A 448 -19.31 29.87 17.52
CA ILE A 448 -18.86 29.65 16.13
C ILE A 448 -17.74 28.60 16.10
N GLN A 449 -16.71 28.76 16.94
CA GLN A 449 -15.58 27.82 17.02
C GLN A 449 -16.00 26.44 17.53
N ARG A 450 -16.81 26.35 18.59
CA ARG A 450 -17.27 25.07 19.16
C ARG A 450 -18.13 24.28 18.18
N ASN A 451 -18.92 24.96 17.36
CA ASN A 451 -19.73 24.35 16.30
C ASN A 451 -18.96 24.22 14.98
N LYS A 452 -17.65 24.47 14.95
CA LYS A 452 -16.79 24.36 13.76
C LYS A 452 -17.27 25.20 12.57
N LEU A 453 -17.95 26.31 12.81
CA LEU A 453 -18.61 27.08 11.75
C LEU A 453 -17.62 27.99 11.01
N ILE A 454 -17.67 27.95 9.69
CA ILE A 454 -16.88 28.81 8.79
C ILE A 454 -17.73 29.99 8.30
N SER A 455 -18.98 29.71 7.92
CA SER A 455 -19.92 30.68 7.39
C SER A 455 -21.36 30.28 7.77
N PRO A 456 -22.39 31.08 7.42
CA PRO A 456 -23.78 30.68 7.61
C PRO A 456 -24.17 29.36 6.91
N THR A 457 -23.38 28.92 5.92
CA THR A 457 -23.67 27.77 5.05
C THR A 457 -22.57 26.71 5.08
N PHE A 458 -21.43 26.97 5.71
CA PHE A 458 -20.29 26.04 5.78
C PHE A 458 -19.77 25.86 7.20
N GLN A 459 -19.35 24.64 7.49
CA GLN A 459 -18.60 24.25 8.67
C GLN A 459 -17.29 23.57 8.24
N HIS A 460 -16.38 23.33 9.16
CA HIS A 460 -15.25 22.46 8.91
C HIS A 460 -15.45 21.08 9.54
N VAL A 461 -14.94 20.07 8.86
CA VAL A 461 -15.04 18.66 9.26
C VAL A 461 -13.67 17.99 9.26
N ASP A 462 -13.59 16.89 10.01
CA ASP A 462 -12.38 16.11 10.18
C ASP A 462 -12.74 14.62 9.98
N GLY A 463 -11.85 13.84 9.36
CA GLY A 463 -12.07 12.42 9.08
C GLY A 463 -11.42 11.94 7.79
N THR A 464 -11.02 10.67 7.77
CA THR A 464 -10.60 9.99 6.53
C THR A 464 -11.73 9.92 5.50
N SER A 465 -12.99 9.94 5.96
CA SER A 465 -14.19 10.09 5.12
C SER A 465 -14.20 11.35 4.25
N PHE A 466 -13.42 12.38 4.61
CA PHE A 466 -13.22 13.60 3.82
C PHE A 466 -11.90 13.61 3.04
N GLY A 467 -10.90 12.83 3.46
CA GLY A 467 -9.67 12.63 2.69
C GLY A 467 -9.91 11.83 1.41
N ALA A 468 -10.66 10.73 1.49
CA ALA A 468 -11.02 9.88 0.35
C ALA A 468 -11.71 10.65 -0.81
N PRO A 469 -12.74 11.48 -0.56
CA PRO A 469 -13.35 12.29 -1.64
C PRO A 469 -12.40 13.33 -2.21
N VAL A 470 -11.45 13.86 -1.43
CA VAL A 470 -10.41 14.74 -1.95
C VAL A 470 -9.50 14.00 -2.93
N VAL A 471 -9.09 12.77 -2.63
CA VAL A 471 -8.36 11.93 -3.59
C VAL A 471 -9.21 11.61 -4.83
N CYS A 472 -10.49 11.28 -4.67
CA CYS A 472 -11.41 11.07 -5.81
C CYS A 472 -11.45 12.29 -6.74
N SER A 473 -11.40 13.49 -6.17
CA SER A 473 -11.45 14.72 -6.94
C SER A 473 -10.18 14.97 -7.77
N VAL A 474 -9.01 14.55 -7.29
CA VAL A 474 -7.75 14.54 -8.04
C VAL A 474 -7.76 13.46 -9.12
N VAL A 475 -8.25 12.24 -8.78
CA VAL A 475 -8.43 11.16 -9.76
C VAL A 475 -9.32 11.62 -10.92
N ALA A 476 -10.40 12.35 -10.65
CA ALA A 476 -11.24 12.88 -11.72
C ALA A 476 -10.51 13.88 -12.63
N GLN A 477 -9.60 14.70 -12.08
CA GLN A 477 -8.73 15.54 -12.91
C GLN A 477 -7.75 14.69 -13.76
N MET A 478 -7.18 13.62 -13.19
CA MET A 478 -6.29 12.70 -13.93
C MET A 478 -7.03 12.00 -15.08
N VAL A 479 -8.27 11.55 -14.85
CA VAL A 479 -9.11 10.92 -15.88
C VAL A 479 -9.56 11.93 -16.94
N GLU A 480 -9.82 13.20 -16.57
CA GLU A 480 -10.09 14.26 -17.54
C GLU A 480 -8.85 14.55 -18.41
N ALA A 481 -7.66 14.59 -17.79
CA ALA A 481 -6.39 14.81 -18.47
C ALA A 481 -6.05 13.66 -19.43
N ASN A 482 -6.27 12.42 -19.01
CA ASN A 482 -6.04 11.23 -19.82
C ASN A 482 -7.16 10.19 -19.63
N PRO A 483 -8.19 10.20 -20.50
CA PRO A 483 -9.36 9.33 -20.37
C PRO A 483 -9.09 7.83 -20.56
N ASN A 484 -7.91 7.47 -21.07
CA ASN A 484 -7.54 6.09 -21.39
C ASN A 484 -6.74 5.41 -20.26
N LEU A 485 -6.48 6.10 -19.15
CA LEU A 485 -5.73 5.52 -18.03
C LEU A 485 -6.50 4.37 -17.37
N PRO A 486 -5.89 3.20 -17.20
CA PRO A 486 -6.46 2.14 -16.39
C PRO A 486 -6.31 2.47 -14.88
N PRO A 487 -7.19 1.92 -14.01
CA PRO A 487 -7.20 2.26 -12.59
C PRO A 487 -5.90 1.96 -11.82
N ASP A 488 -5.20 0.87 -12.18
CA ASP A 488 -3.92 0.51 -11.59
C ASP A 488 -2.85 1.58 -11.86
N LEU A 489 -2.79 2.11 -13.08
CA LEU A 489 -1.84 3.17 -13.41
C LEU A 489 -2.16 4.48 -12.68
N ILE A 490 -3.44 4.82 -12.50
CA ILE A 490 -3.86 5.97 -11.68
C ILE A 490 -3.35 5.81 -10.24
N ARG A 491 -3.49 4.62 -9.65
CA ARG A 491 -2.98 4.31 -8.31
C ARG A 491 -1.46 4.48 -8.25
N GLU A 492 -0.72 3.93 -9.21
CA GLU A 492 0.75 4.04 -9.23
C GLU A 492 1.24 5.48 -9.41
N VAL A 493 0.57 6.30 -10.22
CA VAL A 493 0.90 7.73 -10.35
C VAL A 493 0.63 8.47 -9.03
N LEU A 494 -0.48 8.21 -8.35
CA LEU A 494 -0.77 8.81 -7.05
C LEU A 494 0.27 8.43 -5.99
N ILE A 495 0.72 7.18 -5.99
CA ILE A 495 1.74 6.67 -5.07
C ILE A 495 3.11 7.29 -5.37
N SER A 496 3.56 7.25 -6.63
CA SER A 496 4.89 7.71 -7.05
C SER A 496 5.08 9.23 -6.94
N THR A 497 3.99 9.99 -7.00
CA THR A 497 4.01 11.46 -6.83
C THR A 497 3.74 11.90 -5.40
N ALA A 498 3.45 10.98 -4.49
CA ALA A 498 3.19 11.30 -3.09
C ALA A 498 4.44 11.85 -2.40
N VAL A 499 4.24 12.81 -1.50
CA VAL A 499 5.34 13.47 -0.77
C VAL A 499 5.39 12.93 0.65
N SER A 500 6.50 12.32 1.03
CA SER A 500 6.68 11.83 2.41
C SER A 500 6.72 12.99 3.42
N ILE A 501 6.02 12.82 4.54
CA ILE A 501 6.09 13.69 5.73
C ILE A 501 7.18 13.11 6.65
N PRO A 502 8.37 13.74 6.78
CA PRO A 502 9.57 13.07 7.30
C PRO A 502 9.46 12.46 8.71
N HIS A 503 8.65 13.04 9.59
CA HIS A 503 8.50 12.63 10.99
C HIS A 503 7.26 11.77 11.26
N ILE A 504 6.46 11.45 10.24
CA ILE A 504 5.34 10.51 10.35
C ILE A 504 5.83 9.13 9.87
N PRO A 505 5.65 8.05 10.65
CA PRO A 505 6.07 6.71 10.20
C PRO A 505 5.37 6.28 8.91
N ARG A 506 6.10 5.58 8.01
CA ARG A 506 5.56 5.06 6.73
C ARG A 506 4.29 4.26 6.93
N GLU A 507 4.21 3.45 7.99
CA GLU A 507 3.02 2.68 8.34
C GLU A 507 1.76 3.54 8.48
N ARG A 508 1.89 4.81 8.91
CA ARG A 508 0.78 5.75 9.10
C ARG A 508 0.44 6.58 7.87
N GLN A 509 1.44 6.90 7.06
CA GLN A 509 1.28 7.79 5.90
C GLN A 509 1.27 7.07 4.55
N GLY A 510 1.53 5.77 4.53
CA GLY A 510 1.78 5.03 3.30
C GLY A 510 2.98 5.62 2.55
N TYR A 511 2.79 5.86 1.27
CA TYR A 511 3.77 6.49 0.38
C TYR A 511 3.90 8.01 0.58
N GLY A 512 3.02 8.62 1.38
CA GLY A 512 3.09 10.03 1.75
C GLY A 512 1.76 10.75 1.52
N THR A 513 1.83 12.08 1.48
CA THR A 513 0.67 12.93 1.19
C THR A 513 0.49 13.14 -0.30
N ILE A 514 -0.76 13.17 -0.74
CA ILE A 514 -1.13 13.44 -2.13
C ILE A 514 -0.54 14.75 -2.64
N ASN A 515 0.12 14.70 -3.81
CA ASN A 515 0.53 15.87 -4.57
C ASN A 515 -0.40 16.04 -5.78
N ALA A 516 -1.46 16.83 -5.60
CA ALA A 516 -2.52 16.93 -6.59
C ALA A 516 -2.05 17.49 -7.94
N MET A 517 -1.13 18.48 -7.93
CA MET A 517 -0.59 19.03 -9.17
C MET A 517 0.24 17.99 -9.92
N GLU A 518 1.25 17.42 -9.25
CA GLU A 518 2.18 16.51 -9.92
C GLU A 518 1.48 15.24 -10.40
N ALA A 519 0.51 14.70 -9.66
CA ALA A 519 -0.27 13.54 -10.09
C ALA A 519 -1.03 13.79 -11.41
N VAL A 520 -1.60 14.99 -11.58
CA VAL A 520 -2.33 15.37 -12.81
C VAL A 520 -1.38 15.68 -13.96
N GLU A 521 -0.31 16.44 -13.72
CA GLU A 521 0.67 16.74 -14.78
C GLU A 521 1.43 15.50 -15.24
N SER A 522 1.67 14.55 -14.33
CA SER A 522 2.37 13.30 -14.61
C SER A 522 1.63 12.42 -15.62
N VAL A 523 0.30 12.41 -15.60
CA VAL A 523 -0.49 11.61 -16.55
C VAL A 523 -0.59 12.22 -17.96
N GLU A 524 -0.17 13.48 -18.12
CA GLU A 524 -0.02 14.13 -19.42
C GLU A 524 1.34 13.78 -20.08
N ARG A 525 2.31 13.28 -19.31
CA ARG A 525 3.68 13.01 -19.75
C ARG A 525 3.83 11.52 -20.12
N ASP A 526 3.85 11.21 -21.42
CA ASP A 526 4.02 9.83 -21.93
C ASP A 526 5.27 9.12 -21.38
N GLU A 527 6.37 9.85 -21.16
CA GLU A 527 7.62 9.30 -20.60
C GLU A 527 7.47 8.88 -19.13
N PHE A 528 6.70 9.63 -18.34
CA PHE A 528 6.42 9.28 -16.94
C PHE A 528 5.48 8.09 -16.85
N LEU A 529 4.47 8.02 -17.71
CA LEU A 529 3.61 6.83 -17.84
C LEU A 529 4.44 5.61 -18.25
N HIS A 530 5.40 5.74 -19.17
CA HIS A 530 6.33 4.67 -19.51
C HIS A 530 7.22 4.26 -18.33
N PHE A 531 7.67 5.21 -17.51
CA PHE A 531 8.47 4.97 -16.31
C PHE A 531 7.67 4.29 -15.18
N VAL A 532 6.46 4.77 -14.87
CA VAL A 532 5.61 4.23 -13.79
C VAL A 532 4.93 2.91 -14.17
N THR A 533 4.72 2.65 -15.47
CA THR A 533 4.28 1.32 -15.95
C THR A 533 5.38 0.27 -15.92
N GLN A 534 6.66 0.65 -15.73
CA GLN A 534 7.72 -0.31 -15.38
C GLN A 534 7.61 -0.63 -13.88
N LYS A 535 6.80 -1.65 -13.57
CA LYS A 535 6.44 -2.09 -12.21
C LYS A 535 7.60 -2.71 -11.40
N ASP A 536 8.80 -2.68 -11.94
CA ASP A 536 9.91 -3.47 -11.46
C ASP A 536 11.05 -2.52 -11.06
N PHE A 537 11.01 -1.97 -9.84
CA PHE A 537 12.20 -1.37 -9.22
C PHE A 537 12.63 -2.24 -8.03
N PRO A 538 13.74 -2.99 -8.14
CA PRO A 538 14.64 -3.04 -9.29
C PRO A 538 14.01 -3.83 -10.45
N LYS A 539 14.48 -3.57 -11.68
CA LYS A 539 13.90 -4.20 -12.87
C LYS A 539 14.31 -5.64 -12.97
N VAL A 540 13.37 -6.58 -12.83
CA VAL A 540 13.64 -8.02 -12.85
C VAL A 540 13.25 -8.60 -14.21
N GLU A 541 14.25 -8.96 -15.02
CA GLU A 541 14.06 -9.64 -16.31
C GLU A 541 14.73 -11.02 -16.25
N GLY A 542 13.96 -12.04 -15.87
CA GLY A 542 14.49 -13.38 -15.61
C GLY A 542 15.46 -13.38 -14.43
N ASN A 543 16.74 -13.62 -14.69
CA ASN A 543 17.80 -13.63 -13.68
C ASN A 543 18.62 -12.33 -13.64
N GLN A 544 18.34 -11.38 -14.54
CA GLN A 544 19.00 -10.09 -14.57
C GLN A 544 18.17 -9.08 -13.82
N VAL A 545 18.79 -8.45 -12.82
CA VAL A 545 18.17 -7.40 -12.01
C VAL A 545 18.88 -6.09 -12.29
N THR A 546 18.14 -5.10 -12.76
CA THR A 546 18.67 -3.75 -13.03
C THR A 546 18.26 -2.82 -11.89
N PHE A 547 19.25 -2.36 -11.15
CA PHE A 547 19.09 -1.39 -10.07
C PHE A 547 19.28 0.02 -10.60
N HIS A 548 18.34 0.90 -10.25
CA HIS A 548 18.38 2.31 -10.59
C HIS A 548 18.42 3.15 -9.31
N PHE A 549 19.32 4.13 -9.26
CA PHE A 549 19.36 5.09 -8.17
C PHE A 549 19.32 6.51 -8.73
N ASP A 550 18.24 7.22 -8.40
CA ASP A 550 17.99 8.60 -8.83
C ASP A 550 18.55 9.59 -7.83
N GLY A 551 19.20 10.64 -8.34
CA GLY A 551 19.84 11.66 -7.52
C GLY A 551 21.31 11.35 -7.20
N GLY A 552 22.07 12.41 -6.91
CA GLY A 552 23.51 12.31 -6.62
C GLY A 552 24.41 12.92 -7.69
N GLU A 553 24.24 14.20 -7.99
CA GLU A 553 25.34 14.96 -8.60
C GLU A 553 26.56 15.01 -7.66
N ASP A 554 26.33 14.97 -6.35
CA ASP A 554 27.35 15.12 -5.30
C ASP A 554 27.98 13.81 -4.79
N TRP A 555 27.45 12.63 -5.15
CA TRP A 555 27.99 11.34 -4.69
C TRP A 555 29.10 10.85 -5.63
N GLU A 556 30.27 10.54 -5.08
CA GLU A 556 31.43 10.08 -5.87
C GLU A 556 31.29 8.60 -6.26
N LYS A 557 30.66 7.79 -5.40
CA LYS A 557 30.47 6.35 -5.61
C LYS A 557 29.11 5.91 -5.10
N VAL A 558 28.40 5.14 -5.92
CA VAL A 558 27.19 4.42 -5.54
C VAL A 558 27.40 2.95 -5.86
N SER A 559 27.02 2.06 -4.95
CA SER A 559 27.01 0.61 -5.15
C SER A 559 25.73 0.01 -4.61
N VAL A 560 25.41 -1.21 -5.03
CA VAL A 560 24.31 -2.00 -4.48
C VAL A 560 24.87 -3.19 -3.70
N ALA A 561 24.33 -3.42 -2.51
CA ALA A 561 24.68 -4.53 -1.64
C ALA A 561 23.42 -5.25 -1.19
N GLY A 562 23.45 -6.57 -1.18
CA GLY A 562 22.29 -7.38 -0.84
C GLY A 562 22.60 -8.86 -0.71
N ASP A 563 21.57 -9.66 -0.51
CA ASP A 563 21.69 -11.11 -0.32
C ASP A 563 22.45 -11.78 -1.48
N PHE A 564 22.26 -11.30 -2.71
CA PHE A 564 22.87 -11.83 -3.93
C PHE A 564 24.39 -11.63 -4.03
N ASN A 565 24.96 -10.69 -3.27
CA ASN A 565 26.41 -10.44 -3.24
C ASN A 565 27.01 -10.54 -1.83
N LYS A 566 26.31 -11.23 -0.91
CA LYS A 566 26.73 -11.40 0.49
C LYS A 566 26.91 -10.06 1.23
N TRP A 567 26.11 -9.06 0.86
CA TRP A 567 26.15 -7.71 1.42
C TRP A 567 27.53 -7.02 1.28
N ASP A 568 28.32 -7.41 0.28
CA ASP A 568 29.58 -6.76 -0.05
C ASP A 568 29.32 -5.42 -0.75
N SER A 569 29.55 -4.32 -0.03
CA SER A 569 29.37 -2.96 -0.52
C SER A 569 30.26 -2.57 -1.70
N LYS A 570 31.23 -3.39 -2.07
CA LYS A 570 32.14 -3.13 -3.20
C LYS A 570 31.90 -4.04 -4.40
N ALA A 571 31.09 -5.08 -4.26
CA ALA A 571 30.93 -6.10 -5.29
C ALA A 571 30.21 -5.58 -6.55
N ASN A 572 29.22 -4.69 -6.38
CA ASN A 572 28.40 -4.20 -7.49
C ASN A 572 28.32 -2.65 -7.50
N PRO A 573 29.36 -1.94 -7.97
CA PRO A 573 29.31 -0.50 -8.17
C PRO A 573 28.34 -0.13 -9.30
N LEU A 574 27.57 0.94 -9.12
CA LEU A 574 26.70 1.51 -10.14
C LEU A 574 27.53 2.44 -11.04
N THR A 575 27.16 2.46 -12.32
CA THR A 575 27.69 3.37 -13.34
C THR A 575 26.73 4.53 -13.57
N LYS A 576 27.28 5.74 -13.72
CA LYS A 576 26.49 6.93 -13.98
C LYS A 576 26.13 7.04 -15.47
N ILE A 577 24.84 7.07 -15.79
CA ILE A 577 24.28 7.16 -17.14
C ILE A 577 23.25 8.30 -17.14
N ASN A 578 23.47 9.34 -17.94
CA ASN A 578 22.56 10.50 -18.09
C ASN A 578 22.14 11.16 -16.75
N GLY A 579 23.04 11.21 -15.77
CA GLY A 579 22.78 11.81 -14.45
C GLY A 579 22.27 10.83 -13.38
N ASN A 580 21.80 9.65 -13.79
CA ASN A 580 21.30 8.60 -12.89
C ASN A 580 22.32 7.47 -12.73
N TRP A 581 22.21 6.69 -11.66
CA TRP A 581 23.09 5.56 -11.39
C TRP A 581 22.39 4.26 -11.77
N GLU A 582 23.10 3.36 -12.46
CA GLU A 582 22.57 2.05 -12.88
C GLU A 582 23.58 0.93 -12.61
N ALA A 583 23.10 -0.22 -12.14
CA ALA A 583 23.85 -1.48 -12.13
C ALA A 583 22.97 -2.62 -12.60
N LYS A 584 23.54 -3.50 -13.43
CA LYS A 584 22.93 -4.78 -13.78
C LYS A 584 23.63 -5.89 -13.00
N VAL A 585 22.84 -6.65 -12.24
CA VAL A 585 23.33 -7.76 -11.44
C VAL A 585 22.61 -9.02 -11.87
N GLU A 586 23.39 -10.06 -12.13
CA GLU A 586 22.85 -11.39 -12.38
C GLU A 586 22.64 -12.11 -11.04
N VAL A 587 21.37 -12.38 -10.71
CA VAL A 587 20.97 -13.05 -9.48
C VAL A 587 20.69 -14.52 -9.80
N LYS A 588 21.39 -15.41 -9.09
CA LYS A 588 21.53 -16.79 -9.52
C LYS A 588 20.30 -17.68 -9.31
N PHE A 589 19.42 -17.34 -8.37
CA PHE A 589 18.30 -18.22 -7.97
C PHE A 589 17.00 -17.44 -7.82
N PRO A 590 15.83 -18.06 -8.07
CA PRO A 590 14.54 -17.48 -7.70
C PRO A 590 14.40 -17.43 -6.18
N GLY A 591 13.51 -16.54 -5.73
CA GLY A 591 13.28 -16.27 -4.32
C GLY A 591 13.29 -14.78 -4.03
N GLN A 592 13.10 -14.46 -2.74
CA GLN A 592 13.07 -13.10 -2.24
C GLN A 592 14.48 -12.66 -1.83
N TYR A 593 14.86 -11.45 -2.24
CA TYR A 593 16.18 -10.88 -2.01
C TYR A 593 16.07 -9.50 -1.40
N ARG A 594 16.95 -9.23 -0.44
CA ARG A 594 17.07 -7.92 0.21
C ARG A 594 18.28 -7.18 -0.29
N TYR A 595 18.17 -5.87 -0.38
CA TYR A 595 19.26 -5.01 -0.80
C TYR A 595 19.15 -3.58 -0.27
N LYS A 596 20.26 -2.85 -0.39
CA LYS A 596 20.42 -1.42 -0.14
C LYS A 596 21.41 -0.81 -1.14
N PHE A 597 21.31 0.49 -1.34
CA PHE A 597 22.38 1.27 -1.94
C PHE A 597 23.41 1.69 -0.89
N VAL A 598 24.67 1.72 -1.28
CA VAL A 598 25.78 2.19 -0.45
C VAL A 598 26.45 3.37 -1.13
N LEU A 599 26.36 4.54 -0.52
CA LEU A 599 26.92 5.80 -1.03
C LEU A 599 28.28 6.07 -0.40
N ASN A 600 29.26 6.41 -1.22
CA ASN A 600 30.66 6.66 -0.85
C ASN A 600 31.28 5.56 0.03
N ASN A 601 30.77 4.33 -0.03
CA ASN A 601 31.11 3.18 0.83
C ASN A 601 30.72 3.29 2.31
N HIS A 602 29.94 4.28 2.71
CA HIS A 602 29.64 4.54 4.13
C HIS A 602 28.15 4.67 4.44
N PHE A 603 27.35 5.24 3.53
CA PHE A 603 25.94 5.52 3.79
C PHE A 603 25.06 4.47 3.16
N TRP A 604 24.30 3.75 3.99
CA TRP A 604 23.39 2.70 3.55
C TRP A 604 21.97 3.25 3.48
N ILE A 605 21.38 3.19 2.30
CA ILE A 605 20.03 3.69 2.07
C ILE A 605 19.20 2.62 1.34
N GLU A 606 17.91 2.59 1.64
CA GLU A 606 16.94 1.78 0.89
C GLU A 606 16.68 2.40 -0.49
N ASP A 607 16.24 1.57 -1.43
CA ASP A 607 15.64 2.05 -2.68
C ASP A 607 14.26 2.65 -2.37
N GLN A 608 14.18 3.98 -2.47
CA GLN A 608 12.97 4.75 -2.22
C GLN A 608 11.87 4.51 -3.27
N LYS A 609 12.23 3.95 -4.43
CA LYS A 609 11.29 3.60 -5.51
C LYS A 609 10.80 2.16 -5.40
N ASN A 610 11.44 1.35 -4.56
CA ASN A 610 10.99 -0.01 -4.32
C ASN A 610 9.88 -0.03 -3.25
N ASN A 611 8.71 -0.46 -3.69
CA ASN A 611 7.50 -0.53 -2.88
C ASN A 611 7.57 -1.65 -1.82
N ASP A 612 8.41 -2.67 -2.06
CA ASP A 612 8.59 -3.82 -1.17
C ASP A 612 9.81 -3.61 -0.27
N ALA A 613 9.60 -3.64 1.05
CA ALA A 613 10.65 -3.46 2.03
C ALA A 613 10.36 -4.19 3.35
N GLU A 614 11.41 -4.60 4.06
CA GLU A 614 11.33 -5.25 5.37
C GLU A 614 12.24 -4.57 6.42
N PRO A 615 11.94 -4.66 7.73
CA PRO A 615 12.80 -4.09 8.77
C PRO A 615 14.18 -4.74 8.80
N ASP A 616 15.23 -3.94 8.94
CA ASP A 616 16.59 -4.41 9.21
C ASP A 616 16.87 -4.51 10.73
N SER A 617 17.98 -5.17 11.08
CA SER A 617 18.39 -5.36 12.49
C SER A 617 18.98 -4.11 13.15
N PHE A 618 19.05 -2.98 12.44
CA PHE A 618 19.66 -1.72 12.87
C PHE A 618 18.64 -0.57 12.95
N GLY A 619 17.35 -0.85 12.77
CA GLY A 619 16.27 0.12 12.87
C GLY A 619 15.96 0.89 11.58
N GLY A 620 16.51 0.48 10.43
CA GLY A 620 16.13 0.92 9.09
C GLY A 620 15.34 -0.15 8.33
N MET A 621 15.11 0.01 7.02
CA MET A 621 14.48 -1.02 6.18
C MET A 621 15.46 -1.52 5.11
N ASN A 622 15.35 -2.77 4.71
CA ASN A 622 15.91 -3.33 3.49
C ASN A 622 14.87 -3.28 2.37
N SER A 623 15.28 -2.88 1.16
CA SER A 623 14.43 -3.02 -0.04
C SER A 623 14.41 -4.48 -0.47
N VAL A 624 13.28 -4.94 -0.98
CA VAL A 624 13.00 -6.35 -1.27
C VAL A 624 12.59 -6.52 -2.72
N PHE A 625 13.11 -7.52 -3.42
CA PHE A 625 12.60 -7.92 -4.73
C PHE A 625 12.48 -9.43 -4.82
N GLU A 626 11.65 -9.91 -5.74
CA GLU A 626 11.41 -11.32 -5.95
C GLU A 626 11.76 -11.74 -7.38
N ILE A 627 12.37 -12.91 -7.52
CA ILE A 627 12.58 -13.58 -8.81
C ILE A 627 11.68 -14.80 -8.84
N ASN A 628 10.68 -14.79 -9.72
CA ASN A 628 9.59 -15.78 -9.74
C ASN A 628 9.74 -16.89 -10.79
N GLU A 629 10.60 -16.72 -11.80
CA GLU A 629 10.76 -17.73 -12.87
C GLU A 629 12.23 -17.94 -13.24
N TYR A 630 12.62 -19.21 -13.39
CA TYR A 630 13.95 -19.60 -13.85
C TYR A 630 13.87 -20.85 -14.74
N SER A 631 14.53 -20.83 -15.89
CA SER A 631 14.84 -22.06 -16.63
C SER A 631 16.19 -22.60 -16.12
N TYR A 632 16.15 -23.60 -15.24
CA TYR A 632 17.40 -24.12 -14.67
C TYR A 632 18.25 -24.84 -15.71
N SER A 633 19.52 -24.45 -15.77
CA SER A 633 20.56 -25.26 -16.41
C SER A 633 21.02 -26.36 -15.45
N GLU A 634 21.67 -27.40 -15.98
CA GLU A 634 22.32 -28.44 -15.15
C GLU A 634 23.38 -27.83 -14.21
N GLU A 635 24.06 -26.77 -14.64
CA GLU A 635 25.04 -26.02 -13.83
C GLU A 635 24.37 -25.30 -12.66
N SER A 636 23.18 -24.74 -12.86
CA SER A 636 22.39 -24.11 -11.79
C SER A 636 22.00 -25.13 -10.71
N PHE A 637 21.61 -26.36 -11.09
CA PHE A 637 21.35 -27.43 -10.12
C PHE A 637 22.60 -27.89 -9.39
N ASN A 638 23.74 -28.00 -10.09
CA ASN A 638 25.01 -28.37 -9.47
C ASN A 638 25.50 -27.29 -8.47
N GLU A 639 25.23 -26.01 -8.73
CA GLU A 639 25.62 -24.92 -7.83
C GLU A 639 24.71 -24.85 -6.59
N ILE A 640 23.40 -25.03 -6.76
CA ILE A 640 22.47 -25.24 -5.63
C ILE A 640 22.98 -26.39 -4.77
N PHE A 641 23.37 -27.52 -5.38
CA PHE A 641 23.91 -28.67 -4.67
C PHE A 641 25.15 -28.29 -3.84
N LYS A 642 26.10 -27.52 -4.40
CA LYS A 642 27.26 -27.05 -3.63
C LYS A 642 26.84 -26.19 -2.44
N ILE A 643 25.91 -25.25 -2.62
CA ILE A 643 25.46 -24.36 -1.54
C ILE A 643 24.83 -25.18 -0.40
N LEU A 644 23.96 -26.14 -0.73
CA LEU A 644 23.32 -27.02 0.26
C LEU A 644 24.29 -27.97 0.98
N HIS A 645 25.50 -28.21 0.47
CA HIS A 645 26.44 -29.17 1.07
C HIS A 645 27.70 -28.53 1.65
N VAL A 646 28.06 -27.33 1.18
CA VAL A 646 29.37 -26.72 1.44
C VAL A 646 29.26 -25.33 2.05
N ASP A 647 28.21 -24.55 1.73
CA ASP A 647 28.07 -23.18 2.24
C ASP A 647 27.50 -23.18 3.67
N LYS A 648 27.97 -22.25 4.50
CA LYS A 648 27.58 -22.09 5.91
C LYS A 648 26.55 -20.99 6.12
N ASN A 649 26.19 -20.24 5.08
CA ASN A 649 25.20 -19.18 5.17
C ASN A 649 23.77 -19.75 5.14
N GLU A 650 23.05 -19.63 6.25
CA GLU A 650 21.70 -20.19 6.42
C GLU A 650 20.67 -19.56 5.48
N ASN A 651 20.70 -18.24 5.25
CA ASN A 651 19.77 -17.57 4.32
C ASN A 651 19.96 -18.04 2.87
N LEU A 652 21.22 -18.17 2.43
CA LEU A 652 21.54 -18.69 1.09
C LEU A 652 21.10 -20.14 0.93
N ARG A 653 21.26 -20.94 1.99
CA ARG A 653 20.78 -22.32 2.03
C ARG A 653 19.25 -22.37 1.97
N GLU A 654 18.55 -21.54 2.75
CA GLU A 654 17.09 -21.44 2.73
C GLU A 654 16.57 -21.02 1.35
N ASN A 655 17.16 -20.00 0.74
CA ASN A 655 16.77 -19.57 -0.61
C ASN A 655 17.01 -20.67 -1.66
N ALA A 656 18.12 -21.39 -1.57
CA ALA A 656 18.43 -22.51 -2.45
C ALA A 656 17.41 -23.67 -2.29
N LEU A 657 16.94 -23.92 -1.06
CA LEU A 657 15.88 -24.91 -0.79
C LEU A 657 14.53 -24.45 -1.33
N SER A 658 14.13 -23.21 -1.07
CA SER A 658 12.88 -22.61 -1.57
C SER A 658 12.81 -22.61 -3.09
N ALA A 659 13.94 -22.32 -3.75
CA ALA A 659 14.09 -22.37 -5.20
C ALA A 659 13.84 -23.80 -5.76
N LEU A 660 14.42 -24.83 -5.14
CA LEU A 660 14.17 -26.22 -5.52
C LEU A 660 12.71 -26.62 -5.27
N ASP A 661 12.19 -26.30 -4.08
CA ASP A 661 10.81 -26.61 -3.68
C ASP A 661 9.80 -26.00 -4.64
N PHE A 662 9.96 -24.72 -5.01
CA PHE A 662 9.10 -24.04 -5.99
C PHE A 662 9.09 -24.80 -7.32
N ASN A 663 10.26 -25.20 -7.83
CA ASN A 663 10.34 -25.89 -9.10
C ASN A 663 9.75 -27.30 -9.05
N PHE A 664 10.06 -28.08 -8.02
CA PHE A 664 9.56 -29.45 -7.94
C PHE A 664 8.04 -29.53 -7.76
N ARG A 665 7.38 -28.46 -7.28
CA ARG A 665 5.92 -28.39 -7.11
C ARG A 665 5.13 -28.25 -8.43
N TRP A 666 5.73 -27.75 -9.51
CA TRP A 666 5.02 -27.52 -10.78
C TRP A 666 4.93 -28.77 -11.66
N GLN A 667 3.75 -29.00 -12.26
CA GLN A 667 3.54 -30.14 -13.18
C GLN A 667 4.47 -30.10 -14.41
N SER A 668 4.85 -28.91 -14.86
CA SER A 668 5.78 -28.69 -15.97
C SER A 668 7.19 -29.24 -15.67
N SER A 669 7.59 -29.30 -14.40
CA SER A 669 8.93 -29.75 -14.01
C SER A 669 9.16 -31.25 -14.25
N ALA A 670 8.13 -32.08 -14.13
CA ALA A 670 8.22 -33.50 -14.52
C ALA A 670 8.38 -33.70 -16.04
N ARG A 671 8.08 -32.67 -16.85
CA ARG A 671 8.33 -32.65 -18.30
C ARG A 671 9.71 -32.09 -18.64
N SER A 672 10.42 -31.51 -17.67
CA SER A 672 11.76 -30.97 -17.87
C SER A 672 12.80 -32.09 -17.89
N SER A 673 13.47 -32.24 -19.03
CA SER A 673 14.57 -33.21 -19.18
C SER A 673 15.71 -32.96 -18.19
N GLN A 674 15.97 -31.71 -17.84
CA GLN A 674 17.03 -31.30 -16.93
C GLN A 674 16.75 -31.78 -15.51
N VAL A 675 15.52 -31.55 -15.03
CA VAL A 675 15.10 -31.95 -13.69
C VAL A 675 15.00 -33.48 -13.59
N PHE A 676 14.52 -34.13 -14.64
CA PHE A 676 14.49 -35.59 -14.72
C PHE A 676 15.89 -36.21 -14.66
N ASN A 677 16.84 -35.70 -15.45
CA ASN A 677 18.23 -36.19 -15.44
C ASN A 677 18.89 -36.00 -14.08
N TYR A 678 18.64 -34.87 -13.44
CA TYR A 678 19.12 -34.61 -12.08
C TYR A 678 18.55 -35.60 -11.06
N PHE A 679 17.24 -35.86 -11.11
CA PHE A 679 16.61 -36.88 -10.27
C PHE A 679 17.21 -38.28 -10.48
N GLN A 680 17.45 -38.69 -11.73
CA GLN A 680 18.16 -39.95 -12.01
C GLN A 680 19.55 -39.98 -11.36
N LYS A 681 20.32 -38.88 -11.45
CA LYS A 681 21.66 -38.77 -10.85
C LYS A 681 21.62 -38.87 -9.32
N CYS A 682 20.63 -38.27 -8.65
CA CYS A 682 20.44 -38.45 -7.21
C CYS A 682 20.20 -39.92 -6.85
N MET A 683 19.37 -40.62 -7.62
CA MET A 683 19.12 -42.05 -7.42
C MET A 683 20.35 -42.91 -7.71
N GLU A 684 21.19 -42.53 -8.66
CA GLU A 684 22.49 -43.17 -8.90
C GLU A 684 23.46 -42.95 -7.72
N ASN A 685 23.46 -41.77 -7.11
CA ASN A 685 24.26 -41.51 -5.91
C ASN A 685 23.81 -42.37 -4.72
N VAL A 686 22.50 -42.56 -4.55
CA VAL A 686 21.96 -43.49 -3.55
C VAL A 686 22.46 -44.92 -3.82
N LEU A 687 22.44 -45.37 -5.07
CA LEU A 687 22.99 -46.68 -5.43
C LEU A 687 24.47 -46.79 -5.11
N ALA A 688 25.28 -45.79 -5.46
CA ALA A 688 26.70 -45.75 -5.13
C ALA A 688 26.93 -45.76 -3.60
N LYS A 689 26.06 -45.09 -2.84
CA LYS A 689 26.07 -45.12 -1.39
C LYS A 689 25.72 -46.51 -0.84
N LEU A 690 24.75 -47.20 -1.44
CA LEU A 690 24.40 -48.57 -1.09
C LEU A 690 25.51 -49.58 -1.46
N ASP A 691 26.31 -49.29 -2.48
CA ASP A 691 27.51 -50.04 -2.85
C ASP A 691 28.69 -49.82 -1.88
N SER A 692 28.72 -48.68 -1.17
CA SER A 692 29.76 -48.39 -0.17
C SER A 692 29.62 -49.25 1.09
N GLU A 693 30.72 -49.39 1.86
CA GLU A 693 30.74 -50.16 3.10
C GLU A 693 29.58 -49.74 4.03
N PRO A 694 28.79 -50.70 4.55
CA PRO A 694 27.68 -50.38 5.44
C PRO A 694 28.19 -49.80 6.77
N PRO A 695 27.34 -49.08 7.52
CA PRO A 695 27.75 -48.46 8.78
C PRO A 695 28.25 -49.52 9.78
N LYS A 696 29.50 -49.37 10.25
CA LYS A 696 30.13 -50.31 11.21
C LYS A 696 29.34 -50.45 12.52
N LYS A 697 28.63 -49.38 12.93
CA LYS A 697 27.70 -49.33 14.07
C LYS A 697 26.54 -48.41 13.75
N GLY A 698 25.37 -48.72 14.33
CA GLY A 698 24.18 -47.85 14.23
C GLY A 698 23.26 -48.21 13.08
N LEU A 699 22.49 -47.22 12.65
CA LEU A 699 21.52 -47.29 11.57
C LEU A 699 21.77 -46.12 10.63
N GLU A 700 21.83 -46.40 9.34
CA GLU A 700 21.78 -45.41 8.29
C GLU A 700 20.35 -45.39 7.73
N ILE A 701 19.81 -44.19 7.56
CA ILE A 701 18.49 -43.93 7.00
C ILE A 701 18.73 -43.13 5.73
N ILE A 702 18.17 -43.61 4.62
CA ILE A 702 18.25 -42.94 3.32
C ILE A 702 16.81 -42.69 2.87
N GLN A 703 16.43 -41.44 2.68
CA GLN A 703 15.13 -41.09 2.14
C GLN A 703 15.22 -41.10 0.61
N LEU A 704 14.35 -41.86 -0.04
CA LEU A 704 14.18 -41.76 -1.49
C LEU A 704 13.10 -40.74 -1.74
N TYR A 705 13.42 -39.70 -2.51
CA TYR A 705 12.48 -38.64 -2.84
C TYR A 705 11.20 -39.20 -3.45
N ASN A 706 10.09 -39.15 -2.70
CA ASN A 706 8.78 -39.67 -3.08
C ASN A 706 8.75 -41.13 -3.56
N CYS A 707 9.83 -41.89 -3.33
CA CYS A 707 10.01 -43.26 -3.83
C CYS A 707 10.32 -44.25 -2.69
N GLY A 708 10.07 -43.85 -1.44
CA GLY A 708 10.20 -44.70 -0.25
C GLY A 708 11.40 -44.37 0.65
N THR A 709 11.70 -45.26 1.60
CA THR A 709 12.76 -45.07 2.60
C THR A 709 13.59 -46.33 2.74
N ILE A 710 14.92 -46.20 2.89
CA ILE A 710 15.82 -47.33 3.12
C ILE A 710 16.42 -47.25 4.51
N LEU A 711 16.37 -48.36 5.24
CA LEU A 711 17.00 -48.57 6.53
C LEU A 711 18.16 -49.56 6.38
N ARG A 712 19.40 -49.10 6.55
CA ARG A 712 20.61 -49.91 6.36
C ARG A 712 21.43 -50.02 7.65
N THR A 713 21.78 -51.24 8.00
CA THR A 713 22.74 -51.56 9.07
C THR A 713 23.89 -52.37 8.48
N LYS A 714 24.85 -52.78 9.31
CA LYS A 714 25.88 -53.75 8.88
C LYS A 714 25.32 -55.13 8.50
N ASP A 715 24.15 -55.49 9.00
CA ASP A 715 23.61 -56.85 8.91
C ASP A 715 22.42 -56.96 7.96
N PHE A 716 21.68 -55.86 7.69
CA PHE A 716 20.50 -55.85 6.82
C PHE A 716 20.31 -54.51 6.10
N CYS A 717 19.59 -54.56 4.98
CA CYS A 717 19.09 -53.40 4.24
C CYS A 717 17.59 -53.57 3.94
N ILE A 718 16.73 -52.68 4.43
CA ILE A 718 15.27 -52.79 4.29
C ILE A 718 14.73 -51.60 3.52
N GLY A 719 13.88 -51.85 2.54
CA GLY A 719 13.08 -50.83 1.88
C GLY A 719 11.70 -50.72 2.52
N ILE A 720 11.21 -49.50 2.69
CA ILE A 720 9.86 -49.19 3.15
C ILE A 720 9.19 -48.36 2.07
N ASP A 721 8.03 -48.81 1.59
CA ASP A 721 7.21 -48.10 0.59
C ASP A 721 7.98 -47.70 -0.68
N ILE A 722 8.81 -48.61 -1.18
CA ILE A 722 9.64 -48.37 -2.36
C ILE A 722 8.77 -48.45 -3.62
N VAL A 723 8.71 -47.37 -4.41
CA VAL A 723 7.90 -47.29 -5.64
C VAL A 723 8.71 -46.75 -6.83
N THR A 724 8.36 -47.18 -8.05
CA THR A 724 9.02 -46.73 -9.29
C THR A 724 8.53 -45.38 -9.78
N THR A 725 7.30 -45.03 -9.42
CA THR A 725 6.62 -43.82 -9.88
C THR A 725 5.69 -43.37 -8.78
N ARG A 726 5.75 -42.09 -8.40
CA ARG A 726 4.70 -41.48 -7.60
C ARG A 726 3.78 -40.66 -8.50
N HIS A 727 2.48 -40.90 -8.38
CA HIS A 727 1.45 -40.12 -9.06
C HIS A 727 0.92 -39.06 -8.10
N VAL A 728 1.29 -37.81 -8.31
CA VAL A 728 0.68 -36.68 -7.60
C VAL A 728 0.00 -35.80 -8.65
N TRP A 729 -1.34 -35.78 -8.67
CA TRP A 729 -2.14 -34.94 -9.58
C TRP A 729 -1.75 -35.01 -11.08
N GLY A 730 -1.26 -36.16 -11.57
CA GLY A 730 -0.83 -36.33 -12.96
C GLY A 730 0.65 -36.00 -13.25
N VAL A 731 1.45 -35.75 -12.22
CA VAL A 731 2.91 -35.58 -12.28
C VAL A 731 3.60 -36.94 -12.08
N ASN A 732 4.45 -37.35 -13.02
CA ASN A 732 5.11 -38.67 -13.00
C ASN A 732 6.64 -38.53 -13.02
N TRP A 733 7.29 -38.69 -11.87
CA TRP A 733 8.74 -38.84 -11.77
C TRP A 733 9.07 -40.33 -11.72
N LYS A 734 9.41 -40.91 -12.88
CA LYS A 734 9.69 -42.35 -12.98
C LYS A 734 11.18 -42.62 -12.79
N ILE A 735 11.56 -43.40 -11.78
CA ILE A 735 12.92 -43.97 -11.77
C ILE A 735 13.03 -45.00 -12.88
N SER A 736 14.17 -45.04 -13.57
CA SER A 736 14.36 -46.01 -14.65
C SER A 736 14.28 -47.45 -14.09
N GLU A 737 13.80 -48.39 -14.89
CA GLU A 737 13.74 -49.81 -14.51
C GLU A 737 15.11 -50.35 -14.09
N LYS A 738 16.19 -49.84 -14.69
CA LYS A 738 17.57 -50.14 -14.32
C LYS A 738 17.87 -49.74 -12.87
N ILE A 739 17.44 -48.55 -12.45
CA ILE A 739 17.62 -48.08 -11.07
C ILE A 739 16.75 -48.90 -10.12
N ALA A 740 15.48 -49.12 -10.46
CA ALA A 740 14.56 -49.95 -9.66
C ALA A 740 15.11 -51.38 -9.44
N SER A 741 15.65 -51.99 -10.49
CA SER A 741 16.30 -53.30 -10.41
C SER A 741 17.53 -53.30 -9.51
N LYS A 742 18.40 -52.30 -9.66
CA LYS A 742 19.58 -52.19 -8.79
C LYS A 742 19.20 -51.92 -7.33
N LEU A 743 18.16 -51.14 -7.07
CA LEU A 743 17.67 -50.89 -5.71
C LEU A 743 17.18 -52.20 -5.09
N THR A 744 16.31 -52.93 -5.79
CA THR A 744 15.79 -54.22 -5.29
C THR A 744 16.88 -55.27 -5.08
N ASP A 745 17.97 -55.25 -5.87
CA ASP A 745 19.14 -56.11 -5.62
C ASP A 745 19.80 -55.85 -4.24
N LYS A 746 19.72 -54.61 -3.73
CA LYS A 746 20.33 -54.20 -2.46
C LYS A 746 19.45 -54.42 -1.24
N LEU A 747 18.17 -54.71 -1.43
CA LEU A 747 17.24 -54.88 -0.33
C LEU A 747 17.18 -56.35 0.11
N ASP A 748 17.11 -56.56 1.42
CA ASP A 748 16.88 -57.86 2.04
C ASP A 748 15.38 -58.09 2.31
N LEU A 749 14.64 -57.02 2.57
CA LEU A 749 13.22 -57.04 2.86
C LEU A 749 12.54 -55.76 2.35
N LEU A 750 11.34 -55.91 1.80
CA LEU A 750 10.45 -54.79 1.46
C LEU A 750 9.26 -54.78 2.43
N LEU A 751 9.02 -53.64 3.06
CA LEU A 751 7.84 -53.39 3.90
C LEU A 751 6.92 -52.41 3.18
N VAL A 752 5.74 -52.87 2.79
CA VAL A 752 4.65 -52.03 2.27
C VAL A 752 3.71 -51.72 3.43
N THR A 753 3.48 -50.44 3.69
CA THR A 753 2.72 -49.98 4.85
C THR A 753 1.24 -49.79 4.55
N GLN A 754 0.86 -49.57 3.29
CA GLN A 754 -0.53 -49.37 2.87
C GLN A 754 -0.76 -49.66 1.38
N ARG A 755 -1.99 -50.06 1.00
CA ARG A 755 -2.40 -50.26 -0.40
C ARG A 755 -2.82 -48.94 -1.04
N LEU A 756 -1.85 -48.05 -1.24
CA LEU A 756 -2.01 -46.81 -2.02
C LEU A 756 -0.95 -46.75 -3.12
N PRO A 757 -1.25 -46.14 -4.28
CA PRO A 757 -0.35 -46.10 -5.43
C PRO A 757 1.04 -45.50 -5.15
N ASP A 758 1.16 -44.69 -4.10
CA ASP A 758 2.39 -44.04 -3.66
C ASP A 758 3.15 -44.79 -2.54
N HIS A 759 2.61 -45.92 -2.07
CA HIS A 759 3.27 -46.80 -1.10
C HIS A 759 3.49 -48.22 -1.64
N LEU A 760 2.75 -48.59 -2.68
CA LEU A 760 2.74 -49.92 -3.25
C LEU A 760 3.02 -49.86 -4.74
N ASP A 761 4.09 -50.55 -5.16
CA ASP A 761 4.44 -50.77 -6.55
C ASP A 761 4.58 -52.26 -6.84
N ILE A 762 3.70 -52.78 -7.70
CA ILE A 762 3.63 -54.20 -8.05
C ILE A 762 4.92 -54.66 -8.76
N ASP A 763 5.54 -53.82 -9.58
CA ASP A 763 6.77 -54.19 -10.28
C ASP A 763 7.94 -54.33 -9.32
N ILE A 764 8.03 -53.45 -8.30
CA ILE A 764 9.02 -53.59 -7.22
C ILE A 764 8.78 -54.89 -6.42
N ILE A 765 7.52 -55.21 -6.10
CA ILE A 765 7.17 -56.45 -5.39
C ILE A 765 7.58 -57.67 -6.23
N HIS A 766 7.25 -57.70 -7.51
CA HIS A 766 7.66 -58.77 -8.43
C HIS A 766 9.18 -58.94 -8.47
N GLN A 767 9.90 -57.83 -8.53
CA GLN A 767 11.35 -57.83 -8.56
C GLN A 767 11.98 -58.37 -7.27
N MET A 768 11.43 -58.04 -6.10
CA MET A 768 11.85 -58.60 -4.82
C MET A 768 11.60 -60.11 -4.75
N LEU A 769 10.38 -60.55 -5.09
CA LEU A 769 9.99 -61.95 -5.01
C LEU A 769 10.78 -62.84 -5.97
N ARG A 770 11.07 -62.38 -7.20
CA ARG A 770 11.93 -63.11 -8.16
C ARG A 770 13.36 -63.32 -7.66
N ARG A 771 13.79 -62.54 -6.67
CA ARG A 771 15.11 -62.62 -6.04
C ARG A 771 15.09 -63.39 -4.72
N ASP A 772 13.99 -64.06 -4.41
CA ASP A 772 13.79 -64.79 -3.16
C ASP A 772 13.96 -63.88 -1.92
N LYS A 773 13.48 -62.64 -2.04
CA LYS A 773 13.50 -61.65 -0.96
C LYS A 773 12.13 -61.53 -0.30
N ASP A 774 12.14 -61.25 1.01
CA ASP A 774 10.93 -61.14 1.81
C ASP A 774 10.17 -59.84 1.47
N VAL A 775 8.86 -59.98 1.28
CA VAL A 775 7.93 -58.85 1.07
C VAL A 775 6.83 -58.93 2.11
N VAL A 776 6.69 -57.88 2.93
CA VAL A 776 5.66 -57.74 3.95
C VAL A 776 4.64 -56.70 3.49
N VAL A 777 3.36 -57.06 3.45
CA VAL A 777 2.24 -56.20 3.05
C VAL A 777 1.20 -56.09 4.17
N PRO A 778 0.28 -55.11 4.18
CA PRO A 778 -0.79 -55.07 5.17
C PRO A 778 -1.62 -56.35 5.18
N GLN A 779 -1.96 -56.84 6.38
CA GLN A 779 -2.70 -58.11 6.55
C GLN A 779 -4.07 -58.07 5.87
N GLU A 780 -4.72 -56.90 5.84
CA GLU A 780 -6.02 -56.71 5.20
C GLU A 780 -5.93 -56.77 3.66
N ASP A 781 -4.78 -56.40 3.10
CA ASP A 781 -4.57 -56.31 1.66
C ASP A 781 -3.88 -57.55 1.07
N LYS A 782 -3.43 -58.47 1.92
CA LYS A 782 -2.68 -59.67 1.51
C LYS A 782 -3.43 -60.46 0.43
N ASP A 783 -4.70 -60.76 0.63
CA ASP A 783 -5.45 -61.62 -0.30
C ASP A 783 -5.68 -60.91 -1.65
N LEU A 784 -5.90 -59.59 -1.63
CA LEU A 784 -6.00 -58.79 -2.85
C LEU A 784 -4.67 -58.78 -3.61
N ILE A 785 -3.55 -58.48 -2.94
CA ILE A 785 -2.23 -58.40 -3.58
C ILE A 785 -1.75 -59.79 -4.02
N SER A 786 -2.12 -60.85 -3.28
CA SER A 786 -1.77 -62.24 -3.61
C SER A 786 -2.40 -62.72 -4.91
N SER A 787 -3.45 -62.04 -5.42
CA SER A 787 -4.00 -62.32 -6.74
C SER A 787 -3.04 -61.96 -7.88
N GLU A 788 -2.07 -61.07 -7.63
CA GLU A 788 -1.08 -60.60 -8.60
C GLU A 788 0.36 -61.04 -8.25
N CYS A 789 0.64 -61.30 -6.97
CA CYS A 789 1.99 -61.61 -6.46
C CYS A 789 1.97 -62.75 -5.42
N GLN A 790 2.42 -63.95 -5.79
CA GLN A 790 2.55 -65.06 -4.84
C GLN A 790 3.82 -64.96 -3.98
N GLY A 791 3.76 -65.38 -2.72
CA GLY A 791 4.93 -65.42 -1.81
C GLY A 791 5.03 -64.25 -0.83
N ILE A 792 4.09 -63.32 -0.84
CA ILE A 792 4.05 -62.19 0.11
C ILE A 792 3.62 -62.61 1.52
N MET A 793 4.17 -61.94 2.53
CA MET A 793 3.87 -62.15 3.95
C MET A 793 2.90 -61.07 4.45
N PRO A 794 1.84 -61.43 5.19
CA PRO A 794 1.00 -60.42 5.82
C PRO A 794 1.70 -59.81 7.04
N SER A 795 1.47 -58.52 7.25
CA SER A 795 1.96 -57.77 8.41
C SER A 795 1.39 -58.37 9.70
N GLY A 796 2.19 -58.37 10.76
CA GLY A 796 1.78 -58.93 12.05
C GLY A 796 2.90 -58.79 13.06
N ASN A 797 3.15 -59.85 13.83
CA ASN A 797 4.31 -59.96 14.71
C ASN A 797 5.32 -60.90 14.07
N LEU A 798 6.21 -60.34 13.26
CA LEU A 798 7.17 -61.05 12.43
C LEU A 798 8.58 -60.91 13.01
N ASN A 799 9.40 -61.96 12.90
CA ASN A 799 10.79 -61.96 13.31
C ASN A 799 11.68 -62.44 12.17
N PHE A 800 12.65 -61.63 11.79
CA PHE A 800 13.64 -61.91 10.76
C PHE A 800 15.03 -61.95 11.39
N LYS A 801 15.87 -62.84 10.88
CA LYS A 801 17.26 -63.02 11.34
C LYS A 801 18.22 -62.69 10.22
N PHE A 802 18.94 -61.58 10.36
CA PHE A 802 19.94 -61.11 9.41
C PHE A 802 21.32 -61.11 10.08
N GLY A 803 22.20 -62.03 9.69
CA GLY A 803 23.51 -62.18 10.33
C GLY A 803 23.39 -62.37 11.85
N LYS A 804 23.89 -61.39 12.62
CA LYS A 804 23.83 -61.37 14.10
C LYS A 804 22.67 -60.54 14.66
N THR A 805 21.89 -59.88 13.81
CA THR A 805 20.80 -58.99 14.20
C THR A 805 19.44 -59.66 13.99
N ASN A 806 18.60 -59.62 15.02
CA ASN A 806 17.19 -59.99 14.92
C ASN A 806 16.37 -58.71 14.71
N LEU A 807 15.59 -58.67 13.64
CA LEU A 807 14.61 -57.63 13.37
C LEU A 807 13.23 -58.17 13.73
N LYS A 808 12.54 -57.47 14.63
CA LYS A 808 11.13 -57.71 14.92
C LYS A 808 10.27 -56.61 14.34
N ILE A 809 9.25 -56.98 13.59
CA ILE A 809 8.24 -56.06 13.02
C ILE A 809 6.92 -56.36 13.70
N ASN A 810 6.35 -55.38 14.39
CA ASN A 810 5.01 -55.46 14.97
C ASN A 810 4.09 -54.47 14.25
N ALA A 811 2.99 -54.97 13.70
CA ALA A 811 1.96 -54.14 13.10
C ALA A 811 0.72 -54.05 14.00
N SER A 812 0.35 -52.84 14.41
CA SER A 812 -0.81 -52.56 15.26
C SER A 812 -1.91 -51.90 14.44
N ARG A 813 -3.16 -52.34 14.65
CA ARG A 813 -4.32 -51.78 13.93
C ARG A 813 -4.51 -50.30 14.27
N ALA A 814 -4.72 -49.50 13.25
CA ALA A 814 -5.08 -48.09 13.31
C ALA A 814 -6.35 -47.85 12.45
N LEU A 815 -7.03 -46.73 12.66
CA LEU A 815 -8.22 -46.33 11.89
C LEU A 815 -8.02 -44.95 11.31
N HIS A 816 -8.07 -44.87 9.98
CA HIS A 816 -7.99 -43.65 9.19
C HIS A 816 -9.39 -43.06 9.01
N SER A 817 -9.54 -41.75 9.10
CA SER A 817 -10.76 -41.07 8.62
C SER A 817 -10.38 -40.16 7.48
N PHE A 818 -11.02 -40.34 6.32
CA PHE A 818 -10.85 -39.48 5.16
C PHE A 818 -12.18 -38.78 4.81
N ASP A 819 -12.06 -37.70 4.06
CA ASP A 819 -13.09 -36.82 3.51
C ASP A 819 -14.50 -37.45 3.40
N GLY A 820 -15.46 -36.90 4.15
CA GLY A 820 -16.82 -37.43 4.27
C GLY A 820 -17.04 -38.48 5.38
N GLY A 821 -16.11 -38.63 6.32
CA GLY A 821 -16.28 -39.47 7.52
C GLY A 821 -16.13 -40.97 7.30
N ARG A 822 -15.55 -41.38 6.17
CA ARG A 822 -15.29 -42.81 5.86
C ARG A 822 -14.10 -43.30 6.68
N LYS A 823 -14.30 -44.43 7.38
CA LYS A 823 -13.25 -45.06 8.20
C LYS A 823 -12.56 -46.19 7.44
N ILE A 824 -11.27 -46.05 7.16
CA ILE A 824 -10.42 -47.09 6.54
C ILE A 824 -9.55 -47.73 7.63
N THR A 825 -9.41 -49.05 7.64
CA THR A 825 -8.48 -49.71 8.56
C THR A 825 -7.06 -49.64 7.99
N GLN A 826 -6.12 -49.11 8.76
CA GLN A 826 -4.69 -49.04 8.43
C GLN A 826 -3.84 -49.62 9.58
N ARG A 827 -2.51 -49.53 9.48
CA ARG A 827 -1.57 -50.07 10.48
C ARG A 827 -0.41 -49.14 10.81
N ASN A 828 -0.03 -49.11 12.08
CA ASN A 828 1.24 -48.56 12.53
C ASN A 828 2.27 -49.67 12.68
N TYR A 829 3.52 -49.40 12.33
CA TYR A 829 4.59 -50.39 12.32
C TYR A 829 5.67 -50.04 13.34
N GLU A 830 5.95 -50.96 14.25
CA GLU A 830 7.04 -50.87 15.21
C GLU A 830 8.16 -51.84 14.80
N LEU A 831 9.32 -51.29 14.45
CA LEU A 831 10.51 -52.05 14.09
C LEU A 831 11.50 -52.04 15.26
N LYS A 832 11.92 -53.22 15.71
CA LYS A 832 12.82 -53.41 16.86
C LYS A 832 14.04 -54.23 16.46
N PHE A 833 15.23 -53.68 16.67
CA PHE A 833 16.52 -54.37 16.49
C PHE A 833 17.59 -53.75 17.40
N ASN A 834 18.57 -54.51 17.89
CA ASN A 834 19.72 -53.99 18.67
C ASN A 834 19.37 -52.94 19.76
N ARG A 835 18.26 -53.14 20.49
CA ARG A 835 17.66 -52.21 21.48
C ARG A 835 17.12 -50.88 20.92
N LYS A 836 17.13 -50.70 19.61
CA LYS A 836 16.49 -49.58 18.92
C LYS A 836 15.02 -49.88 18.67
N LYS A 837 14.19 -48.86 18.85
CA LYS A 837 12.76 -48.89 18.54
C LYS A 837 12.43 -47.77 17.56
N ILE A 838 12.03 -48.16 16.35
CA ILE A 838 11.53 -47.26 15.30
C ILE A 838 10.01 -47.41 15.24
N LEU A 839 9.31 -46.29 15.21
CA LEU A 839 7.87 -46.25 15.00
C LEU A 839 7.57 -45.56 13.67
N PHE A 840 6.87 -46.25 12.79
CA PHE A 840 6.37 -45.72 11.53
C PHE A 840 4.85 -45.61 11.61
N LEU A 841 4.34 -44.39 11.48
CA LEU A 841 2.91 -44.14 11.41
C LEU A 841 2.52 -44.13 9.93
N ALA A 842 1.55 -44.96 9.53
CA ALA A 842 0.93 -44.83 8.22
C ALA A 842 0.19 -43.49 8.12
N ASP A 843 -0.41 -43.14 6.98
CA ASP A 843 -0.83 -41.78 6.62
C ASP A 843 -2.11 -41.22 7.32
N HIS A 844 -2.10 -39.97 7.82
CA HIS A 844 -3.21 -39.18 8.43
C HIS A 844 -3.91 -39.72 9.71
N ASP A 845 -3.83 -38.95 10.81
CA ASP A 845 -4.72 -38.95 12.01
C ASP A 845 -4.65 -40.12 13.04
N TYR A 846 -3.45 -40.56 13.44
CA TYR A 846 -3.30 -41.76 14.31
C TYR A 846 -2.85 -41.56 15.75
N THR A 847 -2.93 -40.34 16.27
CA THR A 847 -2.44 -40.05 17.63
C THR A 847 -3.17 -40.86 18.72
N LYS A 848 -4.42 -41.26 18.46
CA LYS A 848 -5.27 -42.07 19.35
C LYS A 848 -4.75 -43.47 19.63
N PHE A 849 -3.97 -44.05 18.72
CA PHE A 849 -3.49 -45.44 18.79
C PHE A 849 -2.00 -45.56 19.16
N LEU A 850 -1.39 -44.45 19.59
CA LEU A 850 -0.06 -44.41 20.19
C LEU A 850 -0.15 -44.94 21.63
N ASP A 851 -0.35 -46.25 21.76
CA ASP A 851 -0.23 -46.98 23.01
C ASP A 851 1.15 -47.66 23.09
N SER A 852 2.18 -46.93 22.66
CA SER A 852 3.57 -47.38 22.74
C SER A 852 4.06 -47.15 24.17
N GLY A 853 3.80 -48.09 25.08
CA GLY A 853 4.27 -48.06 26.47
C GLY A 853 5.81 -48.10 26.62
N GLY A 854 6.52 -47.06 26.19
CA GLY A 854 7.97 -46.88 26.33
C GLY A 854 8.57 -45.89 25.31
N LYS A 855 9.75 -45.34 25.65
CA LYS A 855 10.50 -44.36 24.82
C LYS A 855 10.79 -44.88 23.41
N VAL A 856 10.57 -44.05 22.40
CA VAL A 856 10.87 -44.33 20.98
C VAL A 856 12.21 -43.70 20.61
N ASP A 857 13.07 -44.41 19.85
CA ASP A 857 14.32 -43.82 19.37
C ASP A 857 14.09 -42.98 18.11
N ILE A 858 13.30 -43.48 17.16
CA ILE A 858 13.04 -42.81 15.88
C ILE A 858 11.54 -42.88 15.56
N LEU A 859 10.92 -41.74 15.29
CA LEU A 859 9.53 -41.64 14.88
C LEU A 859 9.44 -41.09 13.46
N PHE A 860 8.84 -41.86 12.55
CA PHE A 860 8.42 -41.39 11.23
C PHE A 860 6.94 -40.99 11.33
N ALA A 861 6.64 -39.69 11.20
CA ALA A 861 5.29 -39.17 11.41
C ALA A 861 4.90 -38.04 10.45
N LYS A 862 3.59 -37.90 10.21
CA LYS A 862 2.96 -36.73 9.59
C LYS A 862 2.59 -35.71 10.67
N ILE A 863 2.87 -34.43 10.43
CA ILE A 863 2.53 -33.33 11.34
C ILE A 863 1.76 -32.29 10.52
N GLY A 864 0.43 -32.33 10.63
CA GLY A 864 -0.46 -31.45 9.88
C GLY A 864 -1.87 -32.02 9.73
N GLU A 865 -2.85 -31.10 9.67
CA GLU A 865 -4.31 -31.25 9.57
C GLU A 865 -5.11 -31.69 10.81
N LEU A 866 -6.38 -31.25 10.79
CA LEU A 866 -7.41 -31.42 11.82
C LEU A 866 -7.94 -32.85 11.78
N ASN A 867 -7.70 -33.60 12.86
CA ASN A 867 -8.50 -34.77 13.15
C ASN A 867 -9.88 -34.29 13.66
N LEU A 868 -10.97 -34.94 13.24
CA LEU A 868 -12.31 -34.67 13.78
C LEU A 868 -12.39 -34.89 15.31
N ASP A 869 -11.49 -35.71 15.87
CA ASP A 869 -11.41 -36.03 17.30
C ASP A 869 -10.34 -35.19 18.07
N PHE A 870 -9.39 -34.53 17.38
CA PHE A 870 -8.30 -33.76 18.01
C PHE A 870 -7.90 -32.55 17.17
N THR A 871 -7.70 -31.40 17.80
CA THR A 871 -7.08 -30.24 17.15
C THR A 871 -5.64 -30.57 16.72
N PRO A 872 -5.08 -29.90 15.69
CA PRO A 872 -3.68 -30.08 15.29
C PRO A 872 -2.70 -29.82 16.44
N ILE A 873 -3.06 -28.90 17.34
CA ILE A 873 -2.30 -28.59 18.56
C ILE A 873 -2.29 -29.81 19.51
N GLU A 874 -3.44 -30.43 19.78
CA GLU A 874 -3.54 -31.61 20.64
C GLU A 874 -2.84 -32.84 20.05
N ALA A 875 -2.99 -33.07 18.74
CA ALA A 875 -2.28 -34.15 18.05
C ALA A 875 -0.76 -34.00 18.16
N ARG A 876 -0.25 -32.76 17.99
CA ARG A 876 1.16 -32.40 18.19
C ARG A 876 1.59 -32.65 19.64
N GLU A 877 0.81 -32.23 20.62
CA GLU A 877 1.12 -32.49 22.03
C GLU A 877 1.18 -33.98 22.35
N ILE A 878 0.26 -34.79 21.82
CA ILE A 878 0.28 -36.24 22.00
C ILE A 878 1.55 -36.83 21.36
N LEU A 879 1.89 -36.47 20.12
CA LEU A 879 3.07 -36.99 19.43
C LEU A 879 4.38 -36.59 20.14
N LEU A 880 4.53 -35.33 20.51
CA LEU A 880 5.79 -34.82 21.06
C LEU A 880 5.92 -35.10 22.56
N LYS A 881 4.87 -34.92 23.36
CA LYS A 881 4.93 -35.07 24.83
C LYS A 881 4.75 -36.52 25.28
N LYS A 882 3.88 -37.31 24.64
CA LYS A 882 3.59 -38.70 25.07
C LYS A 882 4.61 -39.71 24.52
N VAL A 883 5.01 -39.59 23.24
CA VAL A 883 5.93 -40.55 22.60
C VAL A 883 7.40 -40.26 22.93
N GLN A 884 7.75 -38.97 23.10
CA GLN A 884 9.11 -38.49 23.40
C GLN A 884 10.19 -39.13 22.51
N PRO A 885 10.08 -39.04 21.17
CA PRO A 885 11.08 -39.62 20.28
C PRO A 885 12.42 -38.91 20.45
N LYS A 886 13.54 -39.64 20.31
CA LYS A 886 14.88 -39.01 20.27
C LYS A 886 15.21 -38.37 18.92
N LEU A 887 14.56 -38.84 17.86
CA LEU A 887 14.65 -38.33 16.51
C LEU A 887 13.26 -38.43 15.87
N LEU A 888 12.76 -37.31 15.35
CA LEU A 888 11.55 -37.23 14.58
C LEU A 888 11.94 -36.99 13.11
N ILE A 889 11.48 -37.87 12.21
CA ILE A 889 11.65 -37.76 10.77
C ILE A 889 10.27 -37.57 10.16
N PRO A 890 10.01 -36.44 9.51
CA PRO A 890 8.69 -36.21 8.98
C PRO A 890 8.58 -36.70 7.55
N THR A 891 7.89 -37.81 7.33
CA THR A 891 7.79 -38.45 6.01
C THR A 891 6.85 -37.72 5.07
N HIS A 892 5.75 -37.18 5.61
CA HIS A 892 4.69 -36.52 4.83
C HIS A 892 4.74 -34.97 4.90
N ILE A 893 5.56 -34.37 5.80
CA ILE A 893 5.78 -32.89 5.84
C ILE A 893 6.55 -32.44 4.60
N ALA A 894 7.41 -33.30 4.09
CA ALA A 894 8.10 -33.07 2.84
C ALA A 894 7.04 -32.77 1.73
N GLU A 895 5.89 -33.44 1.74
CA GLU A 895 4.78 -33.22 0.78
C GLU A 895 3.90 -31.99 1.06
N LEU A 896 4.12 -31.24 2.13
CA LEU A 896 3.32 -30.03 2.48
C LEU A 896 3.63 -28.81 1.59
N GLY A 897 4.33 -29.00 0.48
CA GLY A 897 4.28 -28.10 -0.67
C GLY A 897 2.97 -28.19 -1.47
N HIS A 898 2.04 -29.09 -1.11
CA HIS A 898 0.75 -29.23 -1.78
C HIS A 898 -0.31 -28.29 -1.19
N PRO A 899 -0.90 -27.39 -1.99
CA PRO A 899 -2.22 -26.86 -1.68
C PRO A 899 -3.21 -28.01 -1.84
N VAL A 900 -3.64 -28.62 -0.73
CA VAL A 900 -4.88 -29.40 -0.73
C VAL A 900 -6.00 -28.38 -0.90
N GLU A 901 -7.05 -28.71 -1.66
CA GLU A 901 -8.21 -27.86 -1.94
C GLU A 901 -8.95 -27.32 -0.67
N SER A 902 -8.43 -27.57 0.53
CA SER A 902 -8.83 -26.91 1.79
C SER A 902 -7.75 -26.89 2.91
N GLY A 903 -6.47 -27.18 2.64
CA GLY A 903 -5.44 -27.44 3.67
C GLY A 903 -4.20 -26.54 3.56
N GLN A 904 -4.03 -25.63 4.52
CA GLN A 904 -3.18 -24.43 4.41
C GLN A 904 -1.86 -24.51 5.21
N GLY A 905 -1.13 -25.63 5.18
CA GLY A 905 0.14 -25.77 5.91
C GLY A 905 1.35 -25.71 4.98
N SER A 906 2.08 -24.58 4.93
CA SER A 906 3.41 -24.55 4.30
C SER A 906 4.44 -25.26 5.18
N TYR A 907 5.56 -25.69 4.57
CA TYR A 907 6.75 -26.15 5.31
C TYR A 907 7.10 -25.19 6.46
N ASP A 908 7.03 -23.88 6.23
CA ASP A 908 7.32 -22.85 7.23
C ASP A 908 6.33 -22.85 8.39
N LYS A 909 5.01 -23.01 8.13
CA LYS A 909 4.01 -23.11 9.20
C LYS A 909 4.25 -24.33 10.11
N VAL A 910 4.73 -25.42 9.54
CA VAL A 910 5.07 -26.63 10.30
C VAL A 910 6.40 -26.47 11.02
N ALA A 911 7.41 -25.87 10.39
CA ALA A 911 8.66 -25.46 11.02
C ALA A 911 8.41 -24.58 12.25
N ASP A 912 7.59 -23.54 12.09
CA ASP A 912 7.15 -22.63 13.14
C ASP A 912 6.40 -23.36 14.26
N SER A 913 5.56 -24.34 13.91
CA SER A 913 4.85 -25.14 14.91
C SER A 913 5.78 -26.00 15.77
N LEU A 914 7.03 -26.25 15.31
CA LEU A 914 8.06 -26.99 16.03
C LEU A 914 9.09 -26.06 16.71
N ARG A 915 9.18 -24.78 16.34
CA ARG A 915 10.04 -23.78 16.98
C ARG A 915 9.68 -23.67 18.47
N GLY A 916 10.66 -23.89 19.35
CA GLY A 916 10.49 -23.87 20.81
C GLY A 916 10.27 -25.24 21.48
N CYS A 917 10.31 -26.35 20.73
CA CYS A 917 10.25 -27.68 21.32
C CYS A 917 11.62 -28.10 21.93
N GLU A 918 11.62 -28.66 23.15
CA GLU A 918 12.83 -29.14 23.86
C GLU A 918 13.36 -30.51 23.37
N ILE A 919 12.83 -31.03 22.26
CA ILE A 919 13.17 -32.36 21.74
C ILE A 919 14.18 -32.22 20.61
N ASN A 920 15.19 -33.08 20.55
CA ASN A 920 16.07 -33.15 19.38
C ASN A 920 15.29 -33.66 18.17
N TYR A 921 15.11 -32.81 17.15
CA TYR A 921 14.51 -33.19 15.87
C TYR A 921 15.40 -32.76 14.70
N LYS A 922 15.23 -33.40 13.54
CA LYS A 922 15.78 -32.96 12.27
C LYS A 922 14.64 -32.94 11.26
N MET A 923 14.21 -31.74 10.87
CA MET A 923 13.20 -31.55 9.84
C MET A 923 13.88 -31.59 8.48
N LEU A 924 13.29 -32.30 7.52
CA LEU A 924 13.76 -32.38 6.14
C LEU A 924 12.69 -31.75 5.24
N SER A 925 13.03 -30.76 4.42
CA SER A 925 12.15 -30.27 3.36
C SER A 925 12.01 -31.27 2.20
N TRP A 926 11.09 -31.01 1.26
CA TRP A 926 10.96 -31.83 0.04
C TRP A 926 12.26 -31.86 -0.76
N SER A 927 12.87 -30.69 -0.95
CA SER A 927 14.19 -30.55 -1.56
C SER A 927 15.30 -31.22 -0.75
N GLU A 928 15.31 -31.15 0.58
CA GLU A 928 16.33 -31.82 1.40
C GLU A 928 16.22 -33.35 1.34
N SER A 929 15.01 -33.89 1.16
CA SER A 929 14.79 -35.35 1.02
C SER A 929 15.36 -35.93 -0.28
N LEU A 930 15.74 -35.11 -1.26
CA LEU A 930 16.52 -35.55 -2.43
C LEU A 930 17.97 -35.92 -2.08
N PHE A 931 18.47 -35.49 -0.91
CA PHE A 931 19.90 -35.48 -0.58
C PHE A 931 20.30 -36.38 0.60
N ILE A 932 19.34 -36.83 1.40
CA ILE A 932 19.56 -37.53 2.68
C ILE A 932 18.91 -38.89 2.62
#